data_AF-A0A517LEF0-F1
#
_entry.id   AF-A0A517LEF0-F1
#
_cell.length_a   1.000
_cell.length_b   1.000
_cell.length_c   1.000
_cell.angle_alpha   90.00
_cell.angle_beta   90.00
_cell.angle_gamma   90.00
#
_symmetry.space_group_name_H-M   'P 1'
#
loop_
_entity.id
_entity.type
_entity.pdbx_description
1 polymer ?
#
loop_
_entity_poly.entity_id
_entity_poly.type
_entity_poly.pdbx_seq_one_letter_code
_entity_poly.pdbx_strand_id
1 'polypeptide(L)'
;MASEPVQGTENGPVEENEILQLVNAGRRHFAEEGKITRGKYFYNGRSQPGTRNAGTRSKYYIYFNKVPSDNTAAPKELRPDPRPQYKRRQQQHQRSTSSVLGVIGEVRPRPAKVWESILDTHKQHVEEEAKRESTEVVEDSRHRRLKERPAEIERPRSQWENSSSSSSEEMEMDATGDLGIRRGTRHSLKLSKVQPDKATFESILVPLANAENAMNLEKQRIVFYKNACPDVNMRDASSKAQVMFDNFALETAMREDLFSTIDALYHGSLDVKGDQESLYYLKKRRQEFLQNGLSLADGPNRLRFRDIKSRLSQLSGIYSKNLGSSNEGTGIWFSLEELNGVPKTVLSQLEQGEGENETKLKVPLSNFLPTLEFATKSATRRQLLTAVENKCVHNLPVLREALVLRDEAARLLGHPNHATSRLEHMMAGSPRVARKNWRLLKIIDGESQDEDGSYFLWDHPYYARQILEKDYAVDHQMISEFFPLRNVMNGLLNTFQTLFGLVFEEIVTQDPSMLWHEDVQLFSVWDEEELGSGFLGYLYLDLFSRDGKRENASCYNLVPGFTREDGSRQYPSTALLCSFTRPASLSSTSHLLQNNDVVTLIHELGHGIHDLVSRTKFSRFHGPDGTVVDFGEAPSQMLESWCWEPTFLKQLSRHYSYASPESLLDWNKKPKIENAIQPPEQIPDELIDRLVRSRYANSALFYLRQVALGTFDMEIHQPQSQEACKNLDIAARYSELRRSIERCGGLEGQGKWGQGVANWGHIMGEYHAGYYSYLFSKVYAADMYSTNFKRDPMNTQEGRRYRRMVLEKGGSQPEMETLVEYLGRQPKMEAFYNEIELISSGIRFAHIQCTCTSTPSILQPKRMLDREYGQQYRDILEMTMIQANIDTLGHDSDVEQLLSIMPL
;
A
#
# COMPACT_ATOMS: atom_id res chain seq x y z
N MET A 1 5.81 58.09 -17.61
CA MET A 1 6.61 59.16 -18.24
C MET A 1 7.93 59.27 -17.48
N ALA A 2 9.03 59.19 -18.24
CA ALA A 2 10.41 59.65 -17.99
C ALA A 2 11.34 58.95 -16.95
N SER A 3 12.39 58.34 -17.53
CA SER A 3 13.85 58.49 -17.28
C SER A 3 14.62 57.56 -16.30
N GLU A 4 15.19 56.47 -16.87
CA GLU A 4 16.62 55.98 -16.94
C GLU A 4 17.74 56.60 -16.05
N PRO A 5 18.97 56.00 -15.86
CA PRO A 5 19.67 54.96 -16.67
C PRO A 5 20.56 53.85 -15.98
N VAL A 6 20.76 52.74 -16.72
CA VAL A 6 22.02 52.02 -17.15
C VAL A 6 23.13 51.60 -16.14
N GLN A 7 23.46 50.29 -16.08
CA GLN A 7 24.74 49.64 -16.53
C GLN A 7 24.77 48.11 -16.19
N GLY A 8 25.36 47.31 -17.07
CA GLY A 8 25.21 45.84 -17.16
C GLY A 8 26.50 45.01 -17.05
N THR A 9 26.45 43.76 -17.55
CA THR A 9 27.53 43.03 -18.26
C THR A 9 27.04 41.66 -18.78
N GLU A 10 27.05 41.55 -20.10
CA GLU A 10 27.35 40.45 -21.04
C GLU A 10 27.18 38.95 -20.66
N ASN A 11 26.41 38.24 -21.50
CA ASN A 11 26.82 36.95 -22.12
C ASN A 11 26.07 36.76 -23.46
N GLY A 12 26.82 36.33 -24.49
CA GLY A 12 26.43 36.31 -25.92
C GLY A 12 25.44 35.20 -26.35
N PRO A 13 25.04 35.17 -27.64
CA PRO A 13 23.91 34.36 -28.13
C PRO A 13 24.32 32.94 -28.55
N VAL A 14 23.46 31.97 -28.22
CA VAL A 14 23.52 30.56 -28.67
C VAL A 14 22.84 30.43 -30.04
N GLU A 15 23.47 29.66 -30.92
CA GLU A 15 23.13 29.47 -32.33
C GLU A 15 21.84 28.67 -32.56
N GLU A 16 20.93 29.22 -33.36
CA GLU A 16 19.63 28.65 -33.78
C GLU A 16 19.75 27.56 -34.87
N ASN A 17 20.96 27.08 -35.19
CA ASN A 17 21.22 26.26 -36.39
C ASN A 17 21.23 24.73 -36.14
N GLU A 18 21.38 24.26 -34.90
CA GLU A 18 21.37 22.82 -34.59
C GLU A 18 19.95 22.23 -34.53
N ILE A 19 18.95 23.04 -34.20
CA ILE A 19 17.55 22.61 -34.12
C ILE A 19 16.95 22.35 -35.52
N LEU A 20 17.37 23.10 -36.54
CA LEU A 20 16.90 22.90 -37.91
C LEU A 20 17.54 21.69 -38.62
N GLN A 21 18.71 21.22 -38.18
CA GLN A 21 19.34 20.03 -38.74
C GLN A 21 18.75 18.73 -38.17
N LEU A 22 18.37 18.71 -36.88
CA LEU A 22 17.70 17.57 -36.25
C LEU A 22 16.27 17.35 -36.77
N VAL A 23 15.54 18.43 -37.07
CA VAL A 23 14.19 18.34 -37.66
C VAL A 23 14.22 17.81 -39.11
N ASN A 24 15.32 18.03 -39.84
CA ASN A 24 15.48 17.56 -41.22
C ASN A 24 16.06 16.13 -41.33
N ALA A 25 16.69 15.61 -40.26
CA ALA A 25 17.11 14.20 -40.18
C ALA A 25 15.91 13.26 -39.95
N GLY A 26 14.96 13.66 -39.09
CA GLY A 26 13.74 12.87 -38.81
C GLY A 26 12.77 12.71 -40.00
N ARG A 27 12.82 13.62 -40.99
CA ARG A 27 11.96 13.53 -42.18
C ARG A 27 12.49 12.64 -43.30
N ARG A 28 13.79 12.32 -43.33
CA ARG A 28 14.38 11.49 -44.39
C ARG A 28 14.28 9.99 -44.12
N HIS A 29 14.11 9.57 -42.87
CA HIS A 29 14.08 8.15 -42.52
C HIS A 29 12.72 7.45 -42.77
N PHE A 30 11.65 8.21 -43.01
CA PHE A 30 10.31 7.66 -43.33
C PHE A 30 10.05 7.46 -44.83
N ALA A 31 11.04 7.69 -45.70
CA ALA A 31 10.87 7.61 -47.16
C ALA A 31 11.50 6.36 -47.81
N GLU A 32 12.24 5.52 -47.08
CA GLU A 32 13.00 4.40 -47.68
C GLU A 32 12.40 3.00 -47.50
N GLU A 33 11.34 2.81 -46.70
CA GLU A 33 10.64 1.52 -46.63
C GLU A 33 9.14 1.68 -46.89
N GLY A 34 8.73 1.47 -48.14
CA GLY A 34 7.30 1.35 -48.48
C GLY A 34 6.94 1.76 -49.90
N LYS A 35 7.43 1.05 -50.91
CA LYS A 35 6.83 1.11 -52.26
C LYS A 35 5.48 0.39 -52.25
N ILE A 36 4.38 1.15 -52.20
CA ILE A 36 3.08 0.68 -52.71
C ILE A 36 2.47 1.77 -53.62
N THR A 37 2.06 1.30 -54.78
CA THR A 37 1.59 2.00 -55.99
C THR A 37 0.39 2.92 -55.77
N ARG A 38 0.51 4.14 -56.31
CA ARG A 38 -0.59 5.11 -56.51
C ARG A 38 -1.62 4.59 -57.51
N GLY A 39 -2.86 4.38 -57.06
CA GLY A 39 -4.06 4.33 -57.90
C GLY A 39 -4.86 5.62 -57.75
N LYS A 40 -4.96 6.41 -58.82
CA LYS A 40 -5.88 7.55 -58.96
C LYS A 40 -7.29 7.02 -59.26
N TYR A 41 -8.34 7.54 -58.62
CA TYR A 41 -9.63 7.81 -59.28
C TYR A 41 -10.35 8.99 -58.63
N PHE A 42 -11.05 9.74 -59.49
CA PHE A 42 -11.62 11.07 -59.32
C PHE A 42 -13.02 11.09 -58.68
N TYR A 43 -13.35 12.25 -58.09
CA TYR A 43 -14.66 12.91 -57.90
C TYR A 43 -15.87 12.38 -58.69
N ASN A 44 -17.04 12.22 -58.05
CA ASN A 44 -18.16 13.18 -58.01
C ASN A 44 -19.50 12.53 -57.53
N GLY A 45 -20.38 13.31 -56.90
CA GLY A 45 -21.83 13.15 -57.11
C GLY A 45 -22.74 13.04 -55.88
N ARG A 46 -23.42 14.15 -55.56
CA ARG A 46 -24.56 14.30 -54.64
C ARG A 46 -25.72 13.33 -54.93
N SER A 47 -26.47 12.93 -53.89
CA SER A 47 -27.94 13.08 -53.82
C SER A 47 -28.54 12.50 -52.52
N GLN A 48 -29.23 13.35 -51.76
CA GLN A 48 -30.45 12.97 -51.02
C GLN A 48 -31.65 13.28 -51.94
N PRO A 49 -32.81 12.61 -51.79
CA PRO A 49 -33.86 13.11 -50.88
C PRO A 49 -34.76 12.02 -50.22
N GLY A 50 -35.46 12.41 -49.15
CA GLY A 50 -36.92 12.21 -49.11
C GLY A 50 -37.51 11.15 -48.16
N THR A 51 -38.11 11.67 -47.10
CA THR A 51 -39.10 11.13 -46.14
C THR A 51 -40.27 10.29 -46.69
N ARG A 52 -40.77 9.31 -45.89
CA ARG A 52 -42.18 9.25 -45.37
C ARG A 52 -42.54 8.01 -44.54
N ASN A 53 -43.42 8.29 -43.57
CA ASN A 53 -44.13 7.47 -42.58
C ASN A 53 -44.86 6.20 -43.09
N ALA A 54 -45.06 5.22 -42.20
CA ALA A 54 -46.33 4.93 -41.50
C ALA A 54 -46.43 3.44 -41.10
N GLY A 55 -46.92 3.19 -39.88
CA GLY A 55 -46.93 1.88 -39.26
C GLY A 55 -48.08 0.96 -39.63
N THR A 56 -48.10 -0.20 -38.98
CA THR A 56 -49.26 -1.09 -38.86
C THR A 56 -49.19 -1.84 -37.53
N ARG A 57 -50.23 -1.67 -36.72
CA ARG A 57 -50.60 -2.52 -35.58
C ARG A 57 -51.34 -3.77 -36.07
N SER A 58 -51.19 -4.89 -35.36
CA SER A 58 -52.22 -5.92 -35.01
C SER A 58 -51.49 -7.22 -34.63
N LYS A 59 -51.93 -8.15 -33.78
CA LYS A 59 -52.91 -8.27 -32.67
C LYS A 59 -52.60 -9.65 -32.04
N TYR A 60 -52.83 -9.75 -30.74
CA TYR A 60 -52.91 -10.91 -29.84
C TYR A 60 -53.19 -12.31 -30.44
N TYR A 61 -52.58 -13.36 -29.83
CA TYR A 61 -53.30 -14.51 -29.27
C TYR A 61 -52.55 -15.14 -28.09
N ILE A 62 -53.28 -15.32 -26.99
CA ILE A 62 -52.94 -16.00 -25.73
C ILE A 62 -53.44 -17.45 -25.85
N TYR A 63 -52.67 -18.41 -25.35
CA TYR A 63 -53.21 -19.70 -24.90
C TYR A 63 -52.62 -20.08 -23.53
N PHE A 64 -53.51 -20.16 -22.55
CA PHE A 64 -53.34 -20.83 -21.25
C PHE A 64 -53.80 -22.28 -21.36
N ASN A 65 -53.14 -23.18 -20.62
CA ASN A 65 -53.67 -24.39 -19.93
C ASN A 65 -52.51 -25.36 -19.69
N LYS A 66 -52.43 -26.17 -18.64
CA LYS A 66 -53.09 -26.31 -17.34
C LYS A 66 -52.32 -27.44 -16.65
N VAL A 67 -52.10 -27.33 -15.35
CA VAL A 67 -51.71 -28.43 -14.47
C VAL A 67 -52.85 -29.47 -14.40
N PRO A 68 -52.53 -30.75 -14.12
CA PRO A 68 -53.20 -31.38 -12.98
C PRO A 68 -52.25 -32.11 -12.02
N SER A 69 -52.64 -32.02 -10.75
CA SER A 69 -52.22 -32.75 -9.56
C SER A 69 -52.67 -34.22 -9.58
N ASP A 70 -51.94 -35.13 -8.93
CA ASP A 70 -52.28 -35.63 -7.57
C ASP A 70 -51.48 -36.89 -7.15
N ASN A 71 -50.78 -36.76 -6.02
CA ASN A 71 -50.88 -37.58 -4.79
C ASN A 71 -50.95 -39.13 -4.85
N THR A 72 -49.97 -39.84 -4.25
CA THR A 72 -49.97 -40.27 -2.82
C THR A 72 -48.92 -41.35 -2.45
N ALA A 73 -48.41 -41.19 -1.22
CA ALA A 73 -47.99 -42.20 -0.23
C ALA A 73 -46.62 -42.93 -0.33
N ALA A 74 -45.95 -42.94 0.82
CA ALA A 74 -44.57 -43.36 1.16
C ALA A 74 -44.55 -44.75 1.88
N PRO A 75 -43.55 -45.11 2.72
CA PRO A 75 -42.07 -45.20 2.60
C PRO A 75 -41.51 -46.59 3.04
N LYS A 76 -40.16 -46.70 3.15
CA LYS A 76 -39.28 -47.69 3.85
C LYS A 76 -38.48 -48.59 2.88
N GLU A 77 -37.21 -48.95 3.08
CA GLU A 77 -36.23 -48.83 4.18
C GLU A 77 -34.83 -49.31 3.70
N LEU A 78 -33.80 -49.02 4.52
CA LEU A 78 -32.47 -49.66 4.65
C LEU A 78 -31.34 -49.23 3.68
N ARG A 79 -30.07 -49.04 4.07
CA ARG A 79 -29.29 -48.65 5.27
C ARG A 79 -27.77 -48.77 4.87
N PRO A 80 -26.78 -48.36 5.69
CA PRO A 80 -25.54 -47.70 5.26
C PRO A 80 -24.27 -48.59 5.23
N ASP A 81 -23.17 -48.03 4.72
CA ASP A 81 -21.78 -48.50 4.93
C ASP A 81 -20.87 -47.30 5.32
N PRO A 82 -20.09 -47.39 6.42
CA PRO A 82 -18.92 -46.55 6.65
C PRO A 82 -17.63 -47.37 6.92
N ARG A 83 -16.49 -46.89 6.39
CA ARG A 83 -15.10 -47.20 6.80
C ARG A 83 -14.21 -45.96 6.57
N PRO A 84 -12.97 -45.83 7.12
CA PRO A 84 -12.15 -46.82 7.86
C PRO A 84 -11.55 -46.32 9.22
N GLN A 85 -11.43 -47.22 10.20
CA GLN A 85 -10.20 -47.84 10.76
C GLN A 85 -9.12 -46.93 11.38
N TYR A 86 -8.89 -47.15 12.69
CA TYR A 86 -7.56 -47.05 13.31
C TYR A 86 -7.37 -48.16 14.38
N LYS A 87 -6.17 -48.75 14.34
CA LYS A 87 -5.38 -49.45 15.40
C LYS A 87 -5.68 -50.89 15.87
N ARG A 88 -4.65 -51.71 15.59
CA ARG A 88 -3.89 -52.65 16.48
C ARG A 88 -4.63 -53.81 17.16
N ARG A 89 -4.04 -55.01 16.98
CA ARG A 89 -3.71 -55.90 18.11
C ARG A 89 -2.42 -56.70 17.88
N GLN A 90 -1.72 -56.86 19.00
CA GLN A 90 -0.49 -57.59 19.27
C GLN A 90 -0.70 -59.11 19.24
N GLN A 91 0.41 -59.84 19.09
CA GLN A 91 0.96 -60.92 19.97
C GLN A 91 2.05 -61.67 19.15
N GLN A 92 3.17 -62.18 19.64
CA GLN A 92 3.59 -62.56 21.00
C GLN A 92 5.08 -63.03 21.01
N HIS A 93 5.59 -63.29 22.23
CA HIS A 93 6.77 -64.08 22.68
C HIS A 93 8.11 -63.33 22.85
N GLN A 94 8.88 -63.48 23.95
CA GLN A 94 8.75 -64.17 25.25
C GLN A 94 9.97 -63.79 26.15
N ARG A 95 9.78 -63.78 27.49
CA ARG A 95 10.76 -64.02 28.61
C ARG A 95 11.91 -62.99 28.82
N SER A 96 12.47 -62.70 30.01
CA SER A 96 12.21 -62.96 31.44
C SER A 96 13.23 -62.16 32.29
N THR A 97 12.77 -61.68 33.47
CA THR A 97 13.48 -61.55 34.79
C THR A 97 14.67 -60.59 35.07
N SER A 98 14.41 -59.76 36.10
CA SER A 98 15.18 -59.42 37.33
C SER A 98 16.14 -58.20 37.43
N SER A 99 15.65 -57.27 38.25
CA SER A 99 16.24 -56.31 39.22
C SER A 99 17.64 -56.51 39.83
N VAL A 100 18.25 -55.39 40.31
CA VAL A 100 18.81 -55.09 41.67
C VAL A 100 19.74 -53.85 41.55
N LEU A 101 19.44 -52.65 42.09
CA LEU A 101 19.71 -52.07 43.43
C LEU A 101 21.19 -52.00 43.89
N GLY A 102 21.69 -50.81 44.30
CA GLY A 102 22.84 -50.74 45.25
C GLY A 102 23.75 -49.48 45.31
N VAL A 103 23.35 -48.44 46.06
CA VAL A 103 24.07 -47.80 47.21
C VAL A 103 25.46 -47.10 47.08
N ILE A 104 25.46 -45.76 47.31
CA ILE A 104 26.20 -44.88 48.27
C ILE A 104 27.70 -45.12 48.62
N GLY A 105 28.49 -44.04 48.64
CA GLY A 105 29.68 -43.90 49.49
C GLY A 105 30.41 -42.53 49.38
N GLU A 106 30.26 -41.67 50.40
CA GLU A 106 31.00 -40.41 50.63
C GLU A 106 32.47 -40.62 51.04
N VAL A 107 33.29 -39.54 51.03
CA VAL A 107 34.14 -39.03 52.14
C VAL A 107 35.29 -38.10 51.63
N ARG A 108 35.34 -36.85 52.15
CA ARG A 108 36.46 -35.84 52.14
C ARG A 108 37.49 -36.16 53.27
N PRO A 109 38.61 -35.44 53.60
CA PRO A 109 39.10 -34.08 53.23
C PRO A 109 40.65 -33.81 53.13
N ARG A 110 41.04 -32.63 52.56
CA ARG A 110 42.11 -31.58 52.86
C ARG A 110 43.42 -31.89 53.69
N PRO A 111 44.48 -31.02 53.82
CA PRO A 111 44.87 -29.71 53.17
C PRO A 111 46.42 -29.38 52.95
N ALA A 112 46.67 -28.26 52.22
CA ALA A 112 47.66 -27.14 52.42
C ALA A 112 49.21 -27.25 52.24
N LYS A 113 49.79 -26.35 51.41
CA LYS A 113 50.66 -25.16 51.75
C LYS A 113 51.60 -24.76 50.57
N VAL A 114 51.49 -23.53 50.02
CA VAL A 114 52.31 -22.29 50.22
C VAL A 114 53.55 -22.16 49.31
N TRP A 115 53.37 -21.32 48.26
CA TRP A 115 54.14 -20.15 47.75
C TRP A 115 55.66 -19.95 47.89
N GLU A 116 56.16 -19.25 46.86
CA GLU A 116 57.39 -18.41 46.70
C GLU A 116 58.65 -19.10 46.10
N SER A 117 59.31 -18.59 45.04
CA SER A 117 59.24 -17.29 44.36
C SER A 117 60.00 -17.28 43.00
N ILE A 118 59.72 -16.24 42.20
CA ILE A 118 60.54 -15.62 41.11
C ILE A 118 60.18 -16.09 39.69
N LEU A 119 59.26 -15.43 38.96
CA LEU A 119 59.47 -14.20 38.16
C LEU A 119 60.74 -14.21 37.31
N ASP A 120 60.65 -14.69 36.06
CA ASP A 120 61.21 -14.04 34.85
C ASP A 120 61.44 -15.06 33.72
N THR A 121 60.36 -15.53 33.07
CA THR A 121 60.39 -15.92 31.63
C THR A 121 58.97 -16.20 31.12
N HIS A 122 58.05 -15.24 31.31
CA HIS A 122 56.73 -15.30 30.64
C HIS A 122 56.54 -14.06 29.77
N LYS A 123 57.50 -13.88 28.86
CA LYS A 123 57.48 -12.88 27.79
C LYS A 123 57.70 -13.51 26.41
N GLN A 124 57.39 -14.81 26.26
CA GLN A 124 57.67 -15.52 25.00
C GLN A 124 56.78 -16.74 24.70
N HIS A 125 55.53 -16.77 25.15
CA HIS A 125 54.55 -17.81 24.75
C HIS A 125 53.14 -17.21 24.48
N VAL A 126 53.11 -16.01 23.90
CA VAL A 126 51.86 -15.32 23.44
C VAL A 126 51.70 -15.43 21.91
N GLU A 127 52.46 -16.29 21.23
CA GLU A 127 52.37 -16.41 19.76
C GLU A 127 51.96 -17.78 19.19
N GLU A 128 51.66 -18.81 19.99
CA GLU A 128 51.28 -20.12 19.42
C GLU A 128 50.02 -20.81 20.00
N GLU A 129 49.31 -20.20 20.96
CA GLU A 129 48.03 -20.75 21.48
C GLU A 129 46.78 -19.89 21.13
N ALA A 130 46.84 -19.09 20.07
CA ALA A 130 45.68 -18.41 19.47
C ALA A 130 45.23 -19.01 18.11
N LYS A 131 45.71 -20.21 17.78
CA LYS A 131 45.32 -20.96 16.58
C LYS A 131 45.05 -22.41 16.92
N ARG A 132 43.89 -22.68 17.53
CA ARG A 132 43.09 -23.91 17.44
C ARG A 132 42.18 -23.98 18.66
N GLU A 133 40.92 -23.59 18.46
CA GLU A 133 39.70 -24.17 19.06
C GLU A 133 38.58 -23.11 19.07
N SER A 134 37.82 -23.03 17.97
CA SER A 134 36.36 -22.76 17.95
C SER A 134 35.88 -22.38 16.54
N THR A 135 35.89 -23.32 15.58
CA THR A 135 35.14 -23.19 14.30
C THR A 135 35.11 -24.52 13.56
N GLU A 136 34.58 -25.56 14.19
CA GLU A 136 34.18 -26.78 13.47
C GLU A 136 32.97 -27.32 14.22
N VAL A 137 31.79 -27.23 13.59
CA VAL A 137 30.51 -27.94 13.84
C VAL A 137 29.31 -27.11 13.33
N VAL A 138 29.44 -25.81 13.03
CA VAL A 138 28.32 -25.00 12.47
C VAL A 138 28.48 -24.62 10.98
N GLU A 139 29.69 -24.57 10.43
CA GLU A 139 29.92 -24.17 9.02
C GLU A 139 29.70 -25.30 7.99
N ASP A 140 29.91 -26.56 8.34
CA ASP A 140 29.80 -27.68 7.38
C ASP A 140 28.35 -27.91 6.90
N SER A 141 27.36 -27.54 7.72
CA SER A 141 25.94 -27.66 7.34
C SER A 141 25.43 -26.51 6.46
N ARG A 142 26.09 -25.34 6.46
CA ARG A 142 25.72 -24.19 5.62
C ARG A 142 26.34 -24.28 4.22
N HIS A 143 27.58 -24.77 4.11
CA HIS A 143 28.24 -24.93 2.81
C HIS A 143 27.84 -26.19 2.03
N ARG A 144 27.42 -27.28 2.69
CA ARG A 144 26.78 -28.40 1.98
C ARG A 144 25.42 -28.04 1.37
N ARG A 145 24.62 -27.21 2.05
CA ARG A 145 23.28 -26.80 1.60
C ARG A 145 23.26 -25.98 0.30
N LEU A 146 24.35 -25.26 0.00
CA LEU A 146 24.49 -24.51 -1.26
C LEU A 146 24.86 -25.40 -2.47
N LYS A 147 25.39 -26.62 -2.26
CA LYS A 147 25.87 -27.50 -3.34
C LYS A 147 24.85 -28.54 -3.80
N GLU A 148 23.75 -28.74 -3.07
CA GLU A 148 22.78 -29.82 -3.33
C GLU A 148 21.42 -29.32 -3.88
N ARG A 149 21.26 -28.02 -4.15
CA ARG A 149 20.04 -27.45 -4.76
C ARG A 149 20.11 -27.47 -6.30
N PRO A 150 18.97 -27.53 -7.02
CA PRO A 150 18.97 -27.71 -8.47
C PRO A 150 19.84 -26.67 -9.19
N ALA A 151 20.58 -27.13 -10.21
CA ALA A 151 21.46 -26.32 -11.07
C ALA A 151 20.76 -25.21 -11.88
N GLU A 152 19.52 -24.84 -11.57
CA GLU A 152 18.79 -23.74 -12.19
C GLU A 152 19.36 -22.35 -11.83
N ILE A 153 20.20 -22.26 -10.78
CA ILE A 153 20.76 -20.98 -10.30
C ILE A 153 22.19 -20.75 -10.82
N GLU A 154 22.85 -21.72 -11.47
CA GLU A 154 24.18 -21.51 -12.10
C GLU A 154 24.13 -20.86 -13.49
N ARG A 155 22.96 -20.35 -13.92
CA ARG A 155 22.83 -19.49 -15.11
C ARG A 155 22.44 -18.01 -14.83
N PRO A 156 23.03 -17.27 -13.87
CA PRO A 156 22.78 -15.83 -13.81
C PRO A 156 23.56 -15.10 -14.93
N ARG A 157 24.70 -15.64 -15.40
CA ARG A 157 25.55 -14.95 -16.39
C ARG A 157 24.88 -14.72 -17.75
N SER A 158 24.11 -15.69 -18.27
CA SER A 158 23.57 -15.56 -19.62
C SER A 158 22.38 -14.60 -19.76
N GLN A 159 21.73 -14.20 -18.65
CA GLN A 159 20.66 -13.19 -18.69
C GLN A 159 21.21 -11.75 -18.71
N TRP A 160 22.44 -11.55 -18.23
CA TRP A 160 23.13 -10.25 -18.22
C TRP A 160 24.18 -10.10 -19.34
N GLU A 161 24.75 -11.19 -19.86
CA GLU A 161 25.70 -11.12 -20.99
C GLU A 161 25.02 -10.74 -22.32
N ASN A 162 23.73 -11.02 -22.49
CA ASN A 162 22.97 -10.58 -23.68
C ASN A 162 22.66 -9.06 -23.69
N SER A 163 22.99 -8.32 -22.61
CA SER A 163 23.00 -6.86 -22.59
C SER A 163 24.42 -6.26 -22.61
N SER A 164 25.45 -7.08 -22.85
CA SER A 164 26.85 -6.62 -22.92
C SER A 164 27.41 -6.50 -24.34
N SER A 165 26.59 -6.78 -25.36
CA SER A 165 26.91 -6.53 -26.77
C SER A 165 26.23 -5.28 -27.34
N SER A 166 25.49 -4.54 -26.53
CA SER A 166 24.76 -3.35 -26.93
C SER A 166 25.72 -2.16 -27.10
N SER A 167 25.55 -1.41 -28.19
CA SER A 167 26.27 -0.15 -28.39
C SER A 167 25.90 0.86 -27.29
N SER A 168 26.74 1.87 -27.08
CA SER A 168 26.42 2.97 -26.15
C SER A 168 25.07 3.64 -26.46
N GLU A 169 24.68 3.67 -27.74
CA GLU A 169 23.36 4.13 -28.19
C GLU A 169 22.22 3.19 -27.72
N GLU A 170 22.42 1.87 -27.75
CA GLU A 170 21.42 0.92 -27.25
C GLU A 170 21.27 1.01 -25.72
N MET A 171 22.36 1.24 -24.98
CA MET A 171 22.30 1.44 -23.52
C MET A 171 21.61 2.75 -23.13
N GLU A 172 21.86 3.83 -23.89
CA GLU A 172 21.17 5.12 -23.70
C GLU A 172 19.69 5.03 -24.09
N MET A 173 19.35 4.29 -25.16
CA MET A 173 17.97 4.00 -25.56
C MET A 173 17.21 3.06 -24.59
N ASP A 174 17.91 2.13 -23.95
CA ASP A 174 17.31 1.27 -22.91
C ASP A 174 17.07 2.09 -21.62
N ALA A 175 18.00 3.00 -21.29
CA ALA A 175 17.85 3.93 -20.16
C ALA A 175 16.69 4.92 -20.33
N THR A 176 16.30 5.27 -21.58
CA THR A 176 15.13 6.11 -21.87
C THR A 176 13.81 5.34 -22.00
N GLY A 177 13.85 4.00 -22.06
CA GLY A 177 12.67 3.15 -22.25
C GLY A 177 12.18 3.00 -23.70
N ASP A 178 12.92 3.52 -24.68
CA ASP A 178 12.53 3.51 -26.10
C ASP A 178 12.45 2.10 -26.69
N LEU A 179 13.33 1.19 -26.25
CA LEU A 179 13.34 -0.19 -26.70
C LEU A 179 12.07 -0.94 -26.33
N GLY A 180 11.60 -0.79 -25.09
CA GLY A 180 10.35 -1.38 -24.62
C GLY A 180 9.14 -0.89 -25.39
N ILE A 181 9.07 0.42 -25.64
CA ILE A 181 8.00 1.05 -26.43
C ILE A 181 8.00 0.51 -27.87
N ARG A 182 9.16 0.39 -28.51
CA ARG A 182 9.26 -0.18 -29.88
C ARG A 182 8.82 -1.65 -29.92
N ARG A 183 9.21 -2.45 -28.91
CA ARG A 183 8.77 -3.86 -28.79
C ARG A 183 7.26 -3.94 -28.61
N GLY A 184 6.68 -3.15 -27.72
CA GLY A 184 5.23 -3.08 -27.50
C GLY A 184 4.48 -2.67 -28.77
N THR A 185 4.96 -1.62 -29.45
CA THR A 185 4.39 -1.14 -30.72
C THR A 185 4.38 -2.22 -31.79
N ARG A 186 5.49 -2.94 -31.97
CA ARG A 186 5.60 -4.03 -32.96
C ARG A 186 4.60 -5.15 -32.68
N HIS A 187 4.38 -5.51 -31.42
CA HIS A 187 3.39 -6.54 -31.06
C HIS A 187 1.96 -6.05 -31.32
N SER A 188 1.63 -4.84 -30.88
CA SER A 188 0.32 -4.21 -31.13
C SER A 188 -0.03 -4.13 -32.62
N LEU A 189 0.93 -3.79 -33.48
CA LEU A 189 0.74 -3.77 -34.95
C LEU A 189 0.57 -5.14 -35.60
N LYS A 190 1.07 -6.22 -34.98
CA LYS A 190 0.83 -7.59 -35.47
C LYS A 190 -0.59 -8.03 -35.11
N LEU A 191 -1.02 -7.73 -33.89
CA LEU A 191 -2.34 -8.09 -33.36
C LEU A 191 -3.48 -7.41 -34.14
N SER A 192 -3.30 -6.16 -34.56
CA SER A 192 -4.34 -5.43 -35.31
C SER A 192 -4.63 -5.95 -36.71
N LYS A 193 -3.85 -6.91 -37.23
CA LYS A 193 -4.09 -7.55 -38.52
C LYS A 193 -5.07 -8.73 -38.45
N VAL A 194 -5.41 -9.18 -37.24
CA VAL A 194 -6.37 -10.26 -37.04
C VAL A 194 -7.78 -9.71 -37.21
N GLN A 195 -8.61 -10.40 -38.00
CA GLN A 195 -9.98 -9.99 -38.22
C GLN A 195 -10.86 -10.32 -37.00
N PRO A 196 -11.80 -9.44 -36.58
CA PRO A 196 -12.61 -9.66 -35.38
C PRO A 196 -13.40 -10.97 -35.36
N ASP A 197 -13.88 -11.44 -36.53
CA ASP A 197 -14.61 -12.71 -36.69
C ASP A 197 -13.72 -13.96 -36.54
N LYS A 198 -12.39 -13.79 -36.54
CA LYS A 198 -11.38 -14.84 -36.37
C LYS A 198 -10.59 -14.70 -35.07
N ALA A 199 -10.99 -13.77 -34.20
CA ALA A 199 -10.33 -13.53 -32.93
C ALA A 199 -10.52 -14.72 -31.99
N THR A 200 -9.41 -15.24 -31.45
CA THR A 200 -9.40 -16.28 -30.41
C THR A 200 -8.56 -15.82 -29.22
N PHE A 201 -8.68 -16.52 -28.09
CA PHE A 201 -7.84 -16.26 -26.92
C PHE A 201 -6.35 -16.40 -27.29
N GLU A 202 -5.99 -17.46 -28.00
CA GLU A 202 -4.63 -17.78 -28.43
C GLU A 202 -4.09 -16.80 -29.46
N SER A 203 -4.93 -16.33 -30.39
CA SER A 203 -4.46 -15.43 -31.46
C SER A 203 -4.35 -13.96 -31.01
N ILE A 204 -5.07 -13.56 -29.96
CA ILE A 204 -5.17 -12.15 -29.52
C ILE A 204 -4.68 -11.92 -28.10
N LEU A 205 -5.27 -12.61 -27.13
CA LEU A 205 -5.02 -12.30 -25.72
C LEU A 205 -3.68 -12.82 -25.25
N VAL A 206 -3.25 -14.01 -25.69
CA VAL A 206 -1.92 -14.54 -25.33
C VAL A 206 -0.80 -13.62 -25.82
N PRO A 207 -0.71 -13.21 -27.11
CA PRO A 207 0.37 -12.33 -27.54
C PRO A 207 0.26 -10.92 -26.93
N LEU A 208 -0.95 -10.44 -26.63
CA LEU A 208 -1.15 -9.17 -25.94
C LEU A 208 -0.64 -9.24 -24.49
N ALA A 209 -0.96 -10.31 -23.77
CA ALA A 209 -0.50 -10.54 -22.41
C ALA A 209 1.02 -10.71 -22.35
N ASN A 210 1.62 -11.41 -23.32
CA ASN A 210 3.07 -11.56 -23.40
C ASN A 210 3.77 -10.22 -23.69
N ALA A 211 3.18 -9.38 -24.55
CA ALA A 211 3.68 -8.03 -24.79
C ALA A 211 3.58 -7.15 -23.54
N GLU A 212 2.49 -7.23 -22.78
CA GLU A 212 2.34 -6.54 -21.50
C GLU A 212 3.34 -7.05 -20.46
N ASN A 213 3.53 -8.37 -20.35
CA ASN A 213 4.53 -8.98 -19.48
C ASN A 213 5.95 -8.46 -19.77
N ALA A 214 6.35 -8.42 -21.04
CA ALA A 214 7.64 -7.89 -21.45
C ALA A 214 7.79 -6.39 -21.15
N MET A 215 6.74 -5.61 -21.40
CA MET A 215 6.74 -4.17 -21.12
C MET A 215 6.84 -3.86 -19.63
N ASN A 216 6.05 -4.55 -18.79
CA ASN A 216 6.05 -4.31 -17.34
C ASN A 216 7.41 -4.63 -16.72
N LEU A 217 8.07 -5.71 -17.18
CA LEU A 217 9.44 -6.06 -16.77
C LEU A 217 10.45 -4.93 -17.01
N GLU A 218 10.39 -4.27 -18.16
CA GLU A 218 11.31 -3.17 -18.48
C GLU A 218 10.90 -1.88 -17.77
N LYS A 219 9.61 -1.53 -17.80
CA LYS A 219 9.06 -0.31 -17.20
C LYS A 219 9.43 -0.18 -15.73
N GLN A 220 9.14 -1.20 -14.92
CA GLN A 220 9.29 -1.12 -13.46
C GLN A 220 10.75 -0.88 -13.04
N ARG A 221 11.70 -1.58 -13.67
CA ARG A 221 13.14 -1.42 -13.41
C ARG A 221 13.62 0.00 -13.74
N ILE A 222 13.25 0.52 -14.90
CA ILE A 222 13.71 1.84 -15.37
C ILE A 222 13.09 2.96 -14.52
N VAL A 223 11.79 2.86 -14.24
CA VAL A 223 11.02 3.87 -13.49
C VAL A 223 11.39 3.92 -12.01
N PHE A 224 11.87 2.82 -11.43
CA PHE A 224 12.17 2.77 -10.00
C PHE A 224 13.26 3.77 -9.60
N TYR A 225 14.27 3.98 -10.45
CA TYR A 225 15.43 4.81 -10.12
C TYR A 225 15.09 6.24 -9.67
N LYS A 226 14.02 6.86 -10.19
CA LYS A 226 13.57 8.20 -9.75
C LYS A 226 13.29 8.30 -8.25
N ASN A 227 12.99 7.19 -7.59
CA ASN A 227 12.61 7.15 -6.17
C ASN A 227 13.80 6.99 -5.22
N ALA A 228 14.91 6.42 -5.68
CA ALA A 228 15.97 5.93 -4.78
C ALA A 228 17.40 6.23 -5.26
N CYS A 229 17.63 6.42 -6.56
CA CYS A 229 18.98 6.55 -7.11
C CYS A 229 19.65 7.83 -6.58
N PRO A 230 20.89 7.76 -6.04
CA PRO A 230 21.62 8.95 -5.60
C PRO A 230 21.95 9.93 -6.73
N ASP A 231 22.17 9.43 -7.95
CA ASP A 231 22.46 10.26 -9.13
C ASP A 231 21.20 10.97 -9.65
N VAL A 232 21.24 12.30 -9.65
CA VAL A 232 20.17 13.18 -10.15
C VAL A 232 19.89 12.97 -11.63
N ASN A 233 20.93 12.74 -12.46
CA ASN A 233 20.75 12.55 -13.90
C ASN A 233 19.97 11.27 -14.17
N MET A 234 20.25 10.21 -13.41
CA MET A 234 19.52 8.95 -13.48
C MET A 234 18.07 9.11 -13.02
N ARG A 235 17.82 9.88 -11.95
CA ARG A 235 16.44 10.18 -11.50
C ARG A 235 15.65 10.96 -12.55
N ASP A 236 16.28 11.94 -13.20
CA ASP A 236 15.67 12.74 -14.26
C ASP A 236 15.38 11.91 -15.52
N ALA A 237 16.31 11.05 -15.94
CA ALA A 237 16.11 10.12 -17.06
C ALA A 237 14.99 9.12 -16.75
N SER A 238 14.97 8.53 -15.55
CA SER A 238 13.90 7.65 -15.07
C SER A 238 12.53 8.34 -15.06
N SER A 239 12.47 9.61 -14.67
CA SER A 239 11.26 10.42 -14.71
C SER A 239 10.77 10.70 -16.14
N LYS A 240 11.68 10.93 -17.09
CA LYS A 240 11.35 11.06 -18.52
C LYS A 240 10.84 9.74 -19.10
N ALA A 241 11.50 8.63 -18.79
CA ALA A 241 11.10 7.30 -19.23
C ALA A 241 9.69 6.93 -18.73
N GLN A 242 9.36 7.26 -17.47
CA GLN A 242 8.00 7.11 -16.95
C GLN A 242 6.95 7.78 -17.87
N VAL A 243 7.19 9.04 -18.24
CA VAL A 243 6.27 9.81 -19.10
C VAL A 243 6.11 9.13 -20.46
N MET A 244 7.19 8.60 -21.03
CA MET A 244 7.15 7.87 -22.30
C MET A 244 6.33 6.58 -22.18
N PHE A 245 6.56 5.77 -21.14
CA PHE A 245 5.77 4.56 -20.88
C PHE A 245 4.29 4.86 -20.65
N ASP A 246 3.97 5.93 -19.92
CA ASP A 246 2.58 6.30 -19.65
C ASP A 246 1.86 6.80 -20.90
N ASN A 247 2.54 7.56 -21.76
CA ASN A 247 2.01 7.95 -23.06
C ASN A 247 1.78 6.74 -23.96
N PHE A 248 2.74 5.82 -24.03
CA PHE A 248 2.60 4.58 -24.81
C PHE A 248 1.44 3.71 -24.32
N ALA A 249 1.26 3.58 -23.00
CA ALA A 249 0.15 2.85 -22.41
C ALA A 249 -1.20 3.49 -22.76
N LEU A 250 -1.30 4.82 -22.68
CA LEU A 250 -2.50 5.56 -23.09
C LEU A 250 -2.81 5.39 -24.58
N GLU A 251 -1.81 5.53 -25.45
CA GLU A 251 -1.99 5.32 -26.90
C GLU A 251 -2.48 3.92 -27.22
N THR A 252 -1.89 2.91 -26.56
CA THR A 252 -2.28 1.51 -26.73
C THR A 252 -3.70 1.26 -26.24
N ALA A 253 -4.10 1.83 -25.10
CA ALA A 253 -5.45 1.72 -24.55
C ALA A 253 -6.53 2.45 -25.37
N MET A 254 -6.14 3.22 -26.40
CA MET A 254 -7.04 3.92 -27.32
C MET A 254 -7.05 3.34 -28.74
N ARG A 255 -6.43 2.17 -28.95
CA ARG A 255 -6.39 1.47 -30.24
C ARG A 255 -7.73 0.78 -30.55
N GLU A 256 -8.51 1.37 -31.45
CA GLU A 256 -9.83 0.86 -31.88
C GLU A 256 -9.76 -0.49 -32.60
N ASP A 257 -8.71 -0.72 -33.37
CA ASP A 257 -8.45 -2.00 -34.03
C ASP A 257 -8.19 -3.15 -33.04
N LEU A 258 -7.44 -2.89 -31.97
CA LEU A 258 -7.29 -3.86 -30.88
C LEU A 258 -8.60 -4.06 -30.10
N PHE A 259 -9.29 -2.97 -29.77
CA PHE A 259 -10.54 -3.04 -29.03
C PHE A 259 -11.63 -3.79 -29.78
N SER A 260 -11.85 -3.51 -31.06
CA SER A 260 -12.87 -4.21 -31.86
C SER A 260 -12.67 -5.73 -31.87
N THR A 261 -11.42 -6.17 -31.88
CA THR A 261 -11.05 -7.58 -31.82
C THR A 261 -11.31 -8.19 -30.44
N ILE A 262 -10.98 -7.46 -29.37
CA ILE A 262 -11.21 -7.88 -27.98
C ILE A 262 -12.71 -7.88 -27.62
N ASP A 263 -13.45 -6.89 -28.11
CA ASP A 263 -14.89 -6.75 -27.91
C ASP A 263 -15.66 -7.84 -28.65
N ALA A 264 -15.26 -8.15 -29.89
CA ALA A 264 -15.80 -9.28 -30.65
C ALA A 264 -15.53 -10.62 -29.92
N LEU A 265 -14.32 -10.81 -29.39
CA LEU A 265 -13.99 -12.00 -28.60
C LEU A 265 -14.84 -12.11 -27.32
N TYR A 266 -15.08 -10.97 -26.64
CA TYR A 266 -15.92 -10.92 -25.44
C TYR A 266 -17.40 -11.25 -25.74
N HIS A 267 -17.94 -10.78 -26.87
CA HIS A 267 -19.34 -11.01 -27.24
C HIS A 267 -19.58 -12.35 -27.98
N GLY A 268 -18.57 -12.89 -28.65
CA GLY A 268 -18.68 -14.07 -29.50
C GLY A 268 -18.47 -15.43 -28.82
N SER A 269 -18.12 -15.48 -27.53
CA SER A 269 -17.54 -16.69 -26.95
C SER A 269 -18.48 -17.55 -26.08
N LEU A 270 -19.03 -18.58 -26.74
CA LEU A 270 -19.41 -19.88 -26.14
C LEU A 270 -18.22 -20.87 -26.05
N ASP A 271 -16.98 -20.45 -26.38
CA ASP A 271 -15.82 -21.36 -26.52
C ASP A 271 -14.48 -20.77 -26.02
N VAL A 272 -14.48 -19.85 -25.04
CA VAL A 272 -13.22 -19.49 -24.35
C VAL A 272 -12.86 -20.63 -23.38
N LYS A 273 -12.02 -21.56 -23.83
CA LYS A 273 -11.38 -22.59 -22.99
C LYS A 273 -10.22 -22.00 -22.19
N GLY A 274 -10.46 -20.89 -21.49
CA GLY A 274 -9.48 -20.24 -20.62
C GLY A 274 -9.71 -20.61 -19.16
N ASP A 275 -8.63 -20.69 -18.38
CA ASP A 275 -8.73 -20.65 -16.91
C ASP A 275 -9.40 -19.34 -16.42
N GLN A 276 -9.79 -19.31 -15.14
CA GLN A 276 -10.50 -18.18 -14.54
C GLN A 276 -9.73 -16.86 -14.67
N GLU A 277 -8.40 -16.88 -14.51
CA GLU A 277 -7.54 -15.69 -14.64
C GLU A 277 -7.52 -15.17 -16.09
N SER A 278 -7.51 -16.08 -17.07
CA SER A 278 -7.57 -15.75 -18.51
C SER A 278 -8.89 -15.08 -18.91
N LEU A 279 -10.02 -15.54 -18.37
CA LEU A 279 -11.33 -14.90 -18.56
C LEU A 279 -11.39 -13.52 -17.88
N TYR A 280 -10.81 -13.42 -16.68
CA TYR A 280 -10.75 -12.15 -15.95
C TYR A 280 -9.84 -11.13 -16.67
N TYR A 281 -8.73 -11.57 -17.24
CA TYR A 281 -7.85 -10.77 -18.08
C TYR A 281 -8.60 -10.17 -19.28
N LEU A 282 -9.37 -10.97 -20.02
CA LEU A 282 -10.21 -10.49 -21.12
C LEU A 282 -11.17 -9.39 -20.65
N LYS A 283 -11.88 -9.64 -19.55
CA LYS A 283 -12.84 -8.68 -18.97
C LYS A 283 -12.15 -7.37 -18.59
N LYS A 284 -11.03 -7.44 -17.88
CA LYS A 284 -10.26 -6.26 -17.45
C LYS A 284 -9.69 -5.48 -18.62
N ARG A 285 -9.16 -6.17 -19.64
CA ARG A 285 -8.62 -5.52 -20.82
C ARG A 285 -9.70 -4.78 -21.60
N ARG A 286 -10.84 -5.43 -21.85
CA ARG A 286 -11.99 -4.79 -22.51
C ARG A 286 -12.45 -3.54 -21.75
N GLN A 287 -12.56 -3.67 -20.44
CA GLN A 287 -12.97 -2.58 -19.55
C GLN A 287 -11.98 -1.40 -19.58
N GLU A 288 -10.68 -1.65 -19.61
CA GLU A 288 -9.64 -0.62 -19.76
C GLU A 288 -9.80 0.17 -21.06
N PHE A 289 -10.08 -0.48 -22.19
CA PHE A 289 -10.35 0.20 -23.46
C PHE A 289 -11.58 1.11 -23.39
N LEU A 290 -12.67 0.62 -22.77
CA LEU A 290 -13.89 1.40 -22.60
C LEU A 290 -13.66 2.64 -21.75
N GLN A 291 -12.95 2.49 -20.62
CA GLN A 291 -12.59 3.60 -19.72
C GLN A 291 -11.62 4.62 -20.37
N ASN A 292 -10.85 4.20 -21.37
CA ASN A 292 -9.96 5.08 -22.11
C ASN A 292 -10.62 5.69 -23.37
N GLY A 293 -11.96 5.68 -23.44
CA GLY A 293 -12.73 6.47 -24.41
C GLY A 293 -13.19 5.70 -25.63
N LEU A 294 -12.96 4.38 -25.72
CA LEU A 294 -13.50 3.57 -26.82
C LEU A 294 -14.97 3.18 -26.64
N SER A 295 -15.57 3.51 -25.50
CA SER A 295 -17.03 3.57 -25.37
C SER A 295 -17.65 4.72 -26.16
N LEU A 296 -16.86 5.75 -26.52
CA LEU A 296 -17.32 6.90 -27.29
C LEU A 296 -17.29 6.58 -28.78
N ALA A 297 -18.29 7.06 -29.52
CA ALA A 297 -18.24 7.04 -30.98
C ALA A 297 -17.02 7.83 -31.49
N ASP A 298 -16.48 7.42 -32.64
CA ASP A 298 -15.41 8.17 -33.29
C ASP A 298 -15.88 9.60 -33.62
N GLY A 299 -15.00 10.58 -33.40
CA GLY A 299 -15.33 11.99 -33.58
C GLY A 299 -14.81 12.93 -32.47
N PRO A 300 -15.35 14.16 -32.41
CA PRO A 300 -14.82 15.24 -31.56
C PRO A 300 -14.74 14.90 -30.07
N ASN A 301 -15.71 14.16 -29.54
CA ASN A 301 -15.74 13.78 -28.11
C ASN A 301 -14.60 12.82 -27.75
N ARG A 302 -14.31 11.85 -28.62
CA ARG A 302 -13.20 10.90 -28.42
C ARG A 302 -11.85 11.59 -28.52
N LEU A 303 -11.69 12.51 -29.48
CA LEU A 303 -10.48 13.35 -29.60
C LEU A 303 -10.28 14.24 -28.37
N ARG A 304 -11.35 14.90 -27.90
CA ARG A 304 -11.31 15.71 -26.68
C ARG A 304 -10.93 14.87 -25.46
N PHE A 305 -11.50 13.68 -25.32
CA PHE A 305 -11.18 12.75 -24.23
C PHE A 305 -9.68 12.38 -24.23
N ARG A 306 -9.10 12.07 -25.39
CA ARG A 306 -7.66 11.82 -25.53
C ARG A 306 -6.81 12.99 -25.03
N ASP A 307 -7.15 14.20 -25.48
CA ASP A 307 -6.40 15.41 -25.14
C ASP A 307 -6.48 15.69 -23.63
N ILE A 308 -7.66 15.45 -23.03
CA ILE A 308 -7.85 15.49 -21.56
C ILE A 308 -6.94 14.51 -20.84
N LYS A 309 -6.90 13.24 -21.28
CA LYS A 309 -6.07 12.19 -20.64
C LYS A 309 -4.57 12.53 -20.70
N SER A 310 -4.10 13.02 -21.85
CA SER A 310 -2.71 13.47 -22.01
C SER A 310 -2.40 14.62 -21.05
N ARG A 311 -3.28 15.62 -20.96
CA ARG A 311 -3.10 16.75 -20.05
C ARG A 311 -3.12 16.34 -18.57
N LEU A 312 -4.00 15.44 -18.17
CA LEU A 312 -4.06 14.90 -16.80
C LEU A 312 -2.74 14.20 -16.40
N SER A 313 -2.13 13.45 -17.33
CA SER A 313 -0.81 12.83 -17.10
C SER A 313 0.26 13.89 -16.83
N GLN A 314 0.33 14.94 -17.67
CA GLN A 314 1.27 16.05 -17.48
C GLN A 314 1.07 16.77 -16.13
N LEU A 315 -0.18 17.07 -15.77
CA LEU A 315 -0.51 17.74 -14.51
C LEU A 315 -0.09 16.92 -13.28
N SER A 316 -0.26 15.59 -13.34
CA SER A 316 0.16 14.67 -12.28
C SER A 316 1.69 14.66 -12.12
N GLY A 317 2.43 14.69 -13.24
CA GLY A 317 3.89 14.83 -13.25
C GLY A 317 4.37 16.15 -12.66
N ILE A 318 3.75 17.28 -13.05
CA ILE A 318 4.05 18.62 -12.49
C ILE A 318 3.82 18.63 -10.98
N TYR A 319 2.66 18.15 -10.54
CA TYR A 319 2.30 18.12 -9.12
C TYR A 319 3.31 17.29 -8.30
N SER A 320 3.65 16.09 -8.80
CA SER A 320 4.61 15.19 -8.14
C SER A 320 6.02 15.78 -8.09
N LYS A 321 6.48 16.41 -9.16
CA LYS A 321 7.78 17.11 -9.20
C LYS A 321 7.83 18.22 -8.14
N ASN A 322 6.78 19.02 -8.05
CA ASN A 322 6.67 20.11 -7.08
C ASN A 322 6.69 19.61 -5.62
N LEU A 323 6.16 18.40 -5.35
CA LEU A 323 6.26 17.77 -4.03
C LEU A 323 7.70 17.31 -3.74
N GLY A 324 8.34 16.65 -4.70
CA GLY A 324 9.70 16.12 -4.55
C GLY A 324 10.73 17.19 -4.19
N SER A 325 10.63 18.36 -4.81
CA SER A 325 11.54 19.50 -4.55
C SER A 325 11.07 20.42 -3.42
N SER A 326 9.99 20.09 -2.71
CA SER A 326 9.35 21.02 -1.74
C SER A 326 10.13 21.24 -0.45
N ASN A 327 11.01 20.30 -0.12
CA ASN A 327 11.76 20.30 1.13
C ASN A 327 13.20 20.83 0.97
N GLU A 328 13.68 21.03 -0.27
CA GLU A 328 15.06 21.45 -0.53
C GLU A 328 15.33 22.85 0.07
N GLY A 329 16.21 22.90 1.08
CA GLY A 329 16.62 24.12 1.76
C GLY A 329 15.53 24.82 2.60
N THR A 330 14.32 24.24 2.73
CA THR A 330 13.20 24.90 3.41
C THR A 330 13.19 24.63 4.92
N GLY A 331 12.89 25.67 5.70
CA GLY A 331 12.82 25.59 7.15
C GLY A 331 12.51 26.93 7.79
N ILE A 332 12.20 26.93 9.08
CA ILE A 332 11.95 28.15 9.86
C ILE A 332 13.04 28.29 10.92
N TRP A 333 13.58 29.49 11.03
CA TRP A 333 14.54 29.85 12.07
C TRP A 333 13.82 30.20 13.37
N PHE A 334 14.10 29.44 14.42
CA PHE A 334 13.59 29.68 15.76
C PHE A 334 14.75 29.88 16.74
N SER A 335 14.57 30.80 17.68
CA SER A 335 15.44 30.92 18.85
C SER A 335 15.29 29.71 19.78
N LEU A 336 16.30 29.47 20.63
CA LEU A 336 16.22 28.43 21.66
C LEU A 336 15.02 28.63 22.62
N GLU A 337 14.63 29.88 22.86
CA GLU A 337 13.46 30.21 23.69
C GLU A 337 12.14 29.83 23.00
N GLU A 338 12.05 29.97 21.67
CA GLU A 338 10.90 29.55 20.88
C GLU A 338 10.80 28.02 20.79
N LEU A 339 11.94 27.32 20.85
CA LEU A 339 12.04 25.85 20.86
C LEU A 339 11.98 25.23 22.26
N ASN A 340 11.55 25.97 23.27
CA ASN A 340 11.44 25.46 24.63
C ASN A 340 10.61 24.16 24.69
N GLY A 341 11.13 23.12 25.35
CA GLY A 341 10.52 21.79 25.43
C GLY A 341 11.07 20.78 24.42
N VAL A 342 11.63 21.23 23.30
CA VAL A 342 12.23 20.33 22.29
C VAL A 342 13.48 19.64 22.89
N PRO A 343 13.60 18.29 22.81
CA PRO A 343 14.72 17.57 23.38
C PRO A 343 16.08 18.03 22.82
N LYS A 344 17.10 18.09 23.68
CA LYS A 344 18.46 18.50 23.28
C LYS A 344 19.04 17.64 22.16
N THR A 345 18.68 16.35 22.11
CA THR A 345 19.07 15.43 21.04
C THR A 345 18.54 15.87 19.68
N VAL A 346 17.28 16.32 19.62
CA VAL A 346 16.67 16.88 18.41
C VAL A 346 17.35 18.21 18.06
N LEU A 347 17.52 19.11 19.04
CA LEU A 347 18.14 20.42 18.81
C LEU A 347 19.57 20.29 18.26
N SER A 348 20.35 19.31 18.71
CA SER A 348 21.73 19.09 18.25
C SER A 348 21.86 18.64 16.80
N GLN A 349 20.75 18.22 16.17
CA GLN A 349 20.70 17.82 14.76
C GLN A 349 20.27 18.97 13.84
N LEU A 350 19.83 20.10 14.40
CA LEU A 350 19.36 21.24 13.63
C LEU A 350 20.52 22.11 13.16
N GLU A 351 20.36 22.69 11.97
CA GLU A 351 21.30 23.65 11.39
C GLU A 351 21.35 24.93 12.24
N GLN A 352 22.56 25.34 12.65
CA GLN A 352 22.81 26.62 13.32
C GLN A 352 22.84 27.74 12.28
N GLY A 353 22.18 28.85 12.57
CA GLY A 353 22.12 29.98 11.65
C GLY A 353 23.40 30.80 11.63
N GLU A 354 23.56 31.58 10.57
CA GLU A 354 24.62 32.55 10.41
C GLU A 354 24.02 33.97 10.26
N GLY A 355 24.83 35.00 10.48
CA GLY A 355 24.42 36.40 10.32
C GLY A 355 23.23 36.78 11.22
N GLU A 356 22.14 37.26 10.64
CA GLU A 356 20.93 37.67 11.38
C GLU A 356 20.25 36.51 12.16
N ASN A 357 20.59 35.26 11.83
CA ASN A 357 20.08 34.06 12.50
C ASN A 357 21.13 33.36 13.38
N GLU A 358 22.25 34.01 13.70
CA GLU A 358 23.36 33.41 14.48
C GLU A 358 22.91 32.78 15.82
N THR A 359 21.83 33.26 16.41
CA THR A 359 21.27 32.76 17.68
C THR A 359 20.11 31.75 17.51
N LYS A 360 19.84 31.31 16.28
CA LYS A 360 18.67 30.49 15.93
C LYS A 360 19.06 29.15 15.34
N LEU A 361 18.16 28.19 15.47
CA LEU A 361 18.21 26.88 14.85
C LEU A 361 17.14 26.77 13.76
N LYS A 362 17.49 26.16 12.63
CA LYS A 362 16.55 25.92 11.54
C LYS A 362 15.80 24.62 11.80
N VAL A 363 14.48 24.71 11.94
CA VAL A 363 13.60 23.53 11.91
C VAL A 363 13.21 23.27 10.45
N PRO A 364 13.69 22.17 9.83
CA PRO A 364 13.36 21.85 8.45
C PRO A 364 11.88 21.44 8.32
N LEU A 365 11.24 21.84 7.22
CA LEU A 365 9.83 21.48 6.99
C LEU A 365 9.61 20.01 6.62
N SER A 366 10.68 19.27 6.35
CA SER A 366 10.66 17.80 6.16
C SER A 366 10.61 17.04 7.48
N ASN A 367 11.19 17.59 8.56
CA ASN A 367 11.25 16.96 9.89
C ASN A 367 10.61 17.87 10.96
N PHE A 368 9.34 18.19 10.76
CA PHE A 368 8.60 19.15 11.58
C PHE A 368 7.92 18.51 12.81
N LEU A 369 7.63 17.21 12.77
CA LEU A 369 6.85 16.50 13.78
C LEU A 369 7.44 16.58 15.20
N PRO A 370 8.76 16.37 15.41
CA PRO A 370 9.34 16.46 16.76
C PRO A 370 9.12 17.85 17.40
N THR A 371 9.22 18.92 16.60
CA THR A 371 8.97 20.27 17.11
C THR A 371 7.49 20.47 17.47
N LEU A 372 6.55 19.91 16.70
CA LEU A 372 5.12 19.98 17.05
C LEU A 372 4.78 19.17 18.32
N GLU A 373 5.45 18.04 18.54
CA GLU A 373 5.21 17.18 19.71
C GLU A 373 5.74 17.81 21.00
N PHE A 374 6.90 18.49 20.95
CA PHE A 374 7.63 18.88 22.15
C PHE A 374 7.66 20.40 22.44
N ALA A 375 7.55 21.27 21.44
CA ALA A 375 7.60 22.71 21.69
C ALA A 375 6.42 23.14 22.57
N THR A 376 6.70 23.72 23.73
CA THR A 376 5.67 24.12 24.72
C THR A 376 4.89 25.35 24.27
N LYS A 377 5.51 26.24 23.50
CA LYS A 377 4.89 27.45 22.95
C LYS A 377 3.97 27.11 21.78
N SER A 378 2.65 27.25 21.96
CA SER A 378 1.66 27.04 20.88
C SER A 378 1.93 27.95 19.67
N ALA A 379 2.44 29.17 19.86
CA ALA A 379 2.83 30.06 18.78
C ALA A 379 3.90 29.46 17.85
N THR A 380 4.91 28.77 18.40
CA THR A 380 5.93 28.05 17.63
C THR A 380 5.29 26.94 16.80
N ARG A 381 4.44 26.12 17.42
CA ARG A 381 3.73 25.02 16.75
C ARG A 381 2.83 25.55 15.61
N ARG A 382 2.10 26.63 15.87
CA ARG A 382 1.24 27.32 14.89
C ARG A 382 2.05 27.82 13.69
N GLN A 383 3.14 28.54 13.93
CA GLN A 383 3.98 29.07 12.86
C GLN A 383 4.54 27.95 11.99
N LEU A 384 5.01 26.86 12.62
CA LEU A 384 5.56 25.71 11.92
C LEU A 384 4.49 24.97 11.10
N LEU A 385 3.36 24.59 11.70
CA LEU A 385 2.30 23.87 10.97
C LEU A 385 1.74 24.72 9.82
N THR A 386 1.59 26.03 10.02
CA THR A 386 1.12 26.93 8.97
C THR A 386 2.08 26.95 7.77
N ALA A 387 3.40 26.92 8.01
CA ALA A 387 4.37 26.83 6.92
C ALA A 387 4.32 25.48 6.21
N VAL A 388 4.16 24.38 6.96
CA VAL A 388 4.02 23.03 6.41
C VAL A 388 2.76 22.91 5.53
N GLU A 389 1.62 23.41 5.99
CA GLU A 389 0.36 23.42 5.23
C GLU A 389 0.44 24.32 3.98
N ASN A 390 1.29 25.34 3.99
CA ASN A 390 1.55 26.23 2.85
C ASN A 390 2.75 25.81 2.01
N LYS A 391 3.24 24.58 2.14
CA LYS A 391 4.15 24.04 1.12
C LYS A 391 3.39 23.91 -0.21
N CYS A 392 4.15 23.98 -1.32
CA CYS A 392 3.67 23.74 -2.67
C CYS A 392 2.41 24.51 -3.11
N VAL A 393 2.11 25.71 -2.61
CA VAL A 393 0.87 26.45 -2.96
C VAL A 393 0.60 26.60 -4.46
N HIS A 394 1.66 26.58 -5.29
CA HIS A 394 1.60 26.57 -6.75
C HIS A 394 0.99 25.29 -7.36
N ASN A 395 0.79 24.25 -6.56
CA ASN A 395 0.02 23.06 -6.94
C ASN A 395 -1.50 23.29 -6.93
N LEU A 396 -2.02 24.34 -6.28
CA LEU A 396 -3.47 24.59 -6.26
C LEU A 396 -4.07 24.87 -7.65
N PRO A 397 -3.46 25.70 -8.52
CA PRO A 397 -3.90 25.83 -9.92
C PRO A 397 -3.82 24.51 -10.71
N VAL A 398 -2.77 23.72 -10.51
CA VAL A 398 -2.57 22.42 -11.16
C VAL A 398 -3.70 21.45 -10.79
N LEU A 399 -4.02 21.37 -9.50
CA LEU A 399 -5.13 20.56 -8.99
C LEU A 399 -6.48 21.04 -9.55
N ARG A 400 -6.73 22.36 -9.58
CA ARG A 400 -7.97 22.90 -10.15
C ARG A 400 -8.16 22.49 -11.61
N GLU A 401 -7.11 22.62 -12.42
CA GLU A 401 -7.16 22.17 -13.82
C GLU A 401 -7.46 20.67 -13.92
N ALA A 402 -6.80 19.86 -13.08
CA ALA A 402 -7.00 18.41 -13.06
C ALA A 402 -8.44 18.03 -12.66
N LEU A 403 -9.04 18.69 -11.67
CA LEU A 403 -10.44 18.44 -11.26
C LEU A 403 -11.44 18.72 -12.37
N VAL A 404 -11.29 19.85 -13.06
CA VAL A 404 -12.16 20.24 -14.18
C VAL A 404 -12.05 19.23 -15.33
N LEU A 405 -10.82 18.83 -15.66
CA LEU A 405 -10.55 17.84 -16.71
C LEU A 405 -11.06 16.44 -16.34
N ARG A 406 -10.93 16.03 -15.06
CA ARG A 406 -11.48 14.76 -14.55
C ARG A 406 -13.01 14.73 -14.65
N ASP A 407 -13.70 15.79 -14.24
CA ASP A 407 -15.15 15.89 -14.39
C ASP A 407 -15.59 15.89 -15.87
N GLU A 408 -14.86 16.59 -16.74
CA GLU A 408 -15.12 16.59 -18.19
C GLU A 408 -15.01 15.19 -18.78
N ALA A 409 -13.89 14.49 -18.50
CA ALA A 409 -13.65 13.13 -18.96
C ALA A 409 -14.76 12.17 -18.53
N ALA A 410 -15.18 12.23 -17.26
CA ALA A 410 -16.23 11.37 -16.74
C ALA A 410 -17.58 11.61 -17.43
N ARG A 411 -17.95 12.88 -17.65
CA ARG A 411 -19.20 13.24 -18.35
C ARG A 411 -19.18 12.85 -19.81
N LEU A 412 -18.03 12.95 -20.49
CA LEU A 412 -17.89 12.48 -21.87
C LEU A 412 -18.22 10.99 -21.95
N LEU A 413 -17.73 10.18 -21.00
CA LEU A 413 -18.02 8.74 -20.89
C LEU A 413 -19.45 8.41 -20.43
N GLY A 414 -20.29 9.41 -20.15
CA GLY A 414 -21.67 9.23 -19.71
C GLY A 414 -21.85 9.08 -18.19
N HIS A 415 -20.79 9.27 -17.40
CA HIS A 415 -20.90 9.25 -15.95
C HIS A 415 -21.30 10.63 -15.39
N PRO A 416 -21.99 10.70 -14.24
CA PRO A 416 -22.36 11.97 -13.61
C PRO A 416 -21.19 12.81 -13.14
N ASN A 417 -20.06 12.19 -12.77
CA ASN A 417 -18.85 12.82 -12.24
C ASN A 417 -17.69 11.81 -12.16
N HIS A 418 -16.48 12.31 -11.87
CA HIS A 418 -15.26 11.51 -11.78
C HIS A 418 -15.31 10.39 -10.75
N ALA A 419 -15.81 10.65 -9.54
CA ALA A 419 -15.88 9.60 -8.52
C ALA A 419 -16.76 8.44 -8.96
N THR A 420 -17.89 8.70 -9.62
CA THR A 420 -18.77 7.62 -10.13
C THR A 420 -18.05 6.75 -11.15
N SER A 421 -17.31 7.37 -12.08
CA SER A 421 -16.50 6.63 -13.07
C SER A 421 -15.38 5.80 -12.42
N ARG A 422 -14.75 6.32 -11.35
CA ARG A 422 -13.68 5.60 -10.63
C ARG A 422 -14.18 4.40 -9.84
N LEU A 423 -15.28 4.56 -9.09
CA LEU A 423 -15.74 3.55 -8.15
C LEU A 423 -16.42 2.34 -8.80
N GLU A 424 -16.81 2.40 -10.07
CA GLU A 424 -17.40 1.26 -10.81
C GLU A 424 -16.49 0.01 -10.81
N HIS A 425 -15.19 0.19 -10.57
CA HIS A 425 -14.18 -0.86 -10.65
C HIS A 425 -13.44 -1.12 -9.33
N MET A 426 -13.82 -0.39 -8.29
CA MET A 426 -13.40 -0.58 -6.91
C MET A 426 -14.41 -1.52 -6.22
N MET A 427 -14.03 -2.17 -5.13
CA MET A 427 -14.96 -3.00 -4.35
C MET A 427 -16.17 -2.20 -3.84
N ALA A 428 -16.04 -0.90 -3.58
CA ALA A 428 -17.15 -0.06 -3.16
C ALA A 428 -18.27 0.10 -4.22
N GLY A 429 -17.96 -0.05 -5.52
CA GLY A 429 -18.93 -0.03 -6.63
C GLY A 429 -19.65 1.29 -6.92
N SER A 430 -19.80 2.20 -5.95
CA SER A 430 -20.43 3.51 -6.13
C SER A 430 -20.04 4.52 -5.04
N PRO A 431 -20.10 5.84 -5.31
CA PRO A 431 -19.83 6.86 -4.30
C PRO A 431 -20.75 6.83 -3.07
N ARG A 432 -21.96 6.28 -3.20
CA ARG A 432 -22.90 6.15 -2.08
C ARG A 432 -22.37 5.19 -1.02
N VAL A 433 -21.72 4.10 -1.44
CA VAL A 433 -21.16 3.07 -0.54
C VAL A 433 -19.93 3.63 0.18
N ALA A 434 -19.01 4.29 -0.53
CA ALA A 434 -17.86 4.97 0.08
C ALA A 434 -18.27 6.09 1.08
N ARG A 435 -19.46 6.67 0.90
CA ARG A 435 -20.02 7.69 1.81
C ARG A 435 -20.86 7.14 2.97
N LYS A 436 -21.15 5.82 3.05
CA LYS A 436 -21.98 5.24 4.12
C LYS A 436 -21.08 4.66 5.23
N ASN A 437 -21.46 4.90 6.49
CA ASN A 437 -20.86 4.40 7.74
C ASN A 437 -19.61 5.08 8.34
N TRP A 438 -19.16 6.26 7.88
CA TRP A 438 -18.15 7.05 8.62
C TRP A 438 -18.74 8.00 9.68
N ARG A 439 -20.05 8.24 9.66
CA ARG A 439 -20.74 9.09 10.66
C ARG A 439 -20.81 8.49 12.06
N LEU A 440 -20.53 7.19 12.20
CA LEU A 440 -20.44 6.49 13.49
C LEU A 440 -19.19 6.87 14.30
N LEU A 441 -18.18 7.49 13.67
CA LEU A 441 -16.95 7.95 14.32
C LEU A 441 -17.10 9.33 14.98
N LYS A 442 -18.28 9.96 14.89
CA LYS A 442 -18.53 11.36 15.29
C LYS A 442 -18.76 11.55 16.80
N ILE A 443 -18.63 10.51 17.61
CA ILE A 443 -18.88 10.57 19.05
C ILE A 443 -17.75 9.82 19.75
N ILE A 444 -16.60 10.46 19.91
CA ILE A 444 -15.73 10.28 21.08
C ILE A 444 -14.93 11.57 21.24
N ASP A 445 -15.10 12.10 22.44
CA ASP A 445 -14.37 13.15 23.12
C ASP A 445 -14.74 14.62 22.89
N GLY A 446 -15.22 15.22 23.98
CA GLY A 446 -15.71 16.59 24.11
C GLY A 446 -15.07 17.29 25.30
N GLU A 447 -13.84 16.91 25.67
CA GLU A 447 -13.11 17.50 26.78
C GLU A 447 -11.72 17.98 26.34
N SER A 448 -11.66 19.16 25.73
CA SER A 448 -10.42 19.94 25.63
C SER A 448 -10.69 21.34 26.16
N GLN A 449 -10.27 21.62 27.40
CA GLN A 449 -10.28 22.95 27.98
C GLN A 449 -8.85 23.40 28.27
N ASP A 450 -8.48 24.54 27.70
CA ASP A 450 -7.50 25.48 28.28
C ASP A 450 -8.16 26.87 28.33
N GLU A 451 -7.45 27.92 28.77
CA GLU A 451 -8.01 29.13 29.43
C GLU A 451 -8.99 30.02 28.61
N ASP A 452 -9.17 29.78 27.30
CA ASP A 452 -10.30 30.28 26.49
C ASP A 452 -11.19 29.17 25.88
N GLY A 453 -10.80 27.90 26.03
CA GLY A 453 -11.48 26.67 25.64
C GLY A 453 -11.13 26.13 24.24
N SER A 454 -10.18 26.72 23.50
CA SER A 454 -9.99 26.39 22.07
C SER A 454 -8.87 25.37 21.81
N TYR A 455 -9.16 24.34 21.00
CA TYR A 455 -8.20 23.30 20.56
C TYR A 455 -7.92 23.39 19.06
N PHE A 456 -6.64 23.48 18.67
CA PHE A 456 -6.24 23.70 17.27
C PHE A 456 -5.42 22.54 16.68
N LEU A 457 -5.36 22.51 15.34
CA LEU A 457 -4.61 21.48 14.60
C LEU A 457 -3.12 21.36 14.98
N TRP A 458 -2.45 22.47 15.27
CA TRP A 458 -1.04 22.48 15.68
C TRP A 458 -0.83 22.03 17.13
N ASP A 459 -1.90 21.88 17.90
CA ASP A 459 -1.84 21.38 19.26
C ASP A 459 -1.96 19.86 19.32
N HIS A 460 -2.47 19.21 18.26
CA HIS A 460 -2.75 17.79 18.24
C HIS A 460 -1.53 16.91 18.59
N PRO A 461 -0.34 17.04 17.93
CA PRO A 461 0.81 16.22 18.28
C PRO A 461 1.30 16.44 19.72
N TYR A 462 1.22 17.69 20.21
CA TYR A 462 1.65 18.04 21.56
C TYR A 462 0.79 17.38 22.63
N TYR A 463 -0.54 17.54 22.54
CA TYR A 463 -1.46 16.93 23.51
C TYR A 463 -1.55 15.41 23.35
N ALA A 464 -1.44 14.89 22.13
CA ALA A 464 -1.38 13.44 21.91
C ALA A 464 -0.23 12.81 22.70
N ARG A 465 0.98 13.39 22.63
CA ARG A 465 2.13 12.97 23.46
C ARG A 465 1.86 13.14 24.95
N GLN A 466 1.32 14.28 25.38
CA GLN A 466 1.02 14.54 26.81
C GLN A 466 0.03 13.53 27.40
N ILE A 467 -1.02 13.15 26.66
CA ILE A 467 -1.99 12.12 27.05
C ILE A 467 -1.29 10.78 27.22
N LEU A 468 -0.45 10.39 26.25
CA LEU A 468 0.32 9.14 26.30
C LEU A 468 1.25 9.08 27.53
N GLU A 469 1.95 10.18 27.81
CA GLU A 469 2.87 10.27 28.95
C GLU A 469 2.15 10.31 30.31
N LYS A 470 1.08 11.12 30.43
CA LYS A 470 0.41 11.37 31.72
C LYS A 470 -0.64 10.31 32.06
N ASP A 471 -1.46 9.93 31.09
CA ASP A 471 -2.64 9.10 31.34
C ASP A 471 -2.33 7.61 31.13
N TYR A 472 -1.39 7.30 30.23
CA TYR A 472 -0.97 5.92 29.93
C TYR A 472 0.40 5.56 30.50
N ALA A 473 1.16 6.54 31.03
CA ALA A 473 2.52 6.36 31.54
C ALA A 473 3.45 5.68 30.50
N VAL A 474 3.26 6.02 29.23
CA VAL A 474 4.04 5.50 28.09
C VAL A 474 5.15 6.49 27.76
N ASP A 475 6.38 6.05 27.95
CA ASP A 475 7.58 6.74 27.47
C ASP A 475 8.08 6.03 26.20
N HIS A 476 7.76 6.60 25.04
CA HIS A 476 8.17 6.03 23.75
C HIS A 476 9.69 6.02 23.56
N GLN A 477 10.41 6.96 24.18
CA GLN A 477 11.87 7.00 24.11
C GLN A 477 12.46 5.82 24.90
N MET A 478 11.97 5.57 26.11
CA MET A 478 12.36 4.41 26.92
C MET A 478 12.01 3.09 26.21
N ILE A 479 10.81 2.98 25.65
CA ILE A 479 10.37 1.78 24.94
C ILE A 479 11.25 1.53 23.70
N SER A 480 11.66 2.57 22.97
CA SER A 480 12.51 2.43 21.78
C SER A 480 13.87 1.78 22.07
N GLU A 481 14.39 1.90 23.31
CA GLU A 481 15.64 1.24 23.72
C GLU A 481 15.59 -0.29 23.60
N PHE A 482 14.39 -0.88 23.53
CA PHE A 482 14.15 -2.30 23.34
C PHE A 482 13.93 -2.72 21.89
N PHE A 483 13.90 -1.79 20.93
CA PHE A 483 13.66 -2.09 19.52
C PHE A 483 14.80 -1.63 18.61
N PRO A 484 16.04 -2.15 18.76
CA PRO A 484 17.09 -1.94 17.78
C PRO A 484 16.67 -2.45 16.39
N LEU A 485 16.85 -1.64 15.35
CA LEU A 485 16.43 -1.94 13.97
C LEU A 485 16.80 -3.35 13.51
N ARG A 486 18.07 -3.75 13.69
CA ARG A 486 18.55 -5.09 13.28
C ARG A 486 17.80 -6.22 14.00
N ASN A 487 17.51 -6.05 15.28
CA ASN A 487 16.78 -7.04 16.07
C ASN A 487 15.32 -7.14 15.62
N VAL A 488 14.67 -5.99 15.41
CA VAL A 488 13.30 -5.92 14.90
C VAL A 488 13.21 -6.58 13.53
N MET A 489 14.09 -6.22 12.58
CA MET A 489 14.07 -6.79 11.22
C MET A 489 14.24 -8.30 11.23
N ASN A 490 15.19 -8.84 12.00
CA ASN A 490 15.36 -10.28 12.13
C ASN A 490 14.10 -10.96 12.71
N GLY A 491 13.48 -10.34 13.72
CA GLY A 491 12.25 -10.85 14.32
C GLY A 491 11.05 -10.82 13.36
N LEU A 492 10.90 -9.75 12.58
CA LEU A 492 9.88 -9.62 11.54
C LEU A 492 10.06 -10.68 10.45
N LEU A 493 11.27 -10.81 9.88
CA LEU A 493 11.58 -11.84 8.89
C LEU A 493 11.29 -13.24 9.44
N ASN A 494 11.75 -13.56 10.66
CA ASN A 494 11.47 -14.85 11.29
C ASN A 494 9.97 -15.14 11.48
N THR A 495 9.18 -14.09 11.73
CA THR A 495 7.72 -14.21 11.83
C THR A 495 7.14 -14.62 10.48
N PHE A 496 7.56 -14.00 9.38
CA PHE A 496 7.13 -14.38 8.04
C PHE A 496 7.63 -15.77 7.64
N GLN A 497 8.85 -16.17 8.03
CA GLN A 497 9.32 -17.55 7.85
C GLN A 497 8.36 -18.54 8.51
N THR A 498 7.97 -18.26 9.76
CA THR A 498 7.09 -19.13 10.54
C THR A 498 5.66 -19.14 9.99
N LEU A 499 5.06 -17.98 9.74
CA LEU A 499 3.65 -17.85 9.33
C LEU A 499 3.40 -18.21 7.87
N PHE A 500 4.36 -17.97 6.99
CA PHE A 500 4.18 -18.14 5.55
C PHE A 500 5.07 -19.21 4.92
N GLY A 501 6.02 -19.78 5.66
CA GLY A 501 6.85 -20.90 5.18
C GLY A 501 7.92 -20.42 4.23
N LEU A 502 8.61 -19.37 4.66
CA LEU A 502 9.62 -18.67 3.88
C LEU A 502 10.99 -18.90 4.49
N VAL A 503 12.02 -18.73 3.68
CA VAL A 503 13.41 -18.70 4.10
C VAL A 503 14.06 -17.49 3.44
N PHE A 504 14.63 -16.59 4.25
CA PHE A 504 15.37 -15.42 3.77
C PHE A 504 16.87 -15.67 3.88
N GLU A 505 17.59 -15.60 2.76
CA GLU A 505 19.04 -15.75 2.70
C GLU A 505 19.66 -14.43 2.21
N GLU A 506 20.33 -13.70 3.12
CA GLU A 506 21.00 -12.44 2.80
C GLU A 506 22.15 -12.66 1.80
N ILE A 507 22.17 -11.86 0.74
CA ILE A 507 23.21 -11.84 -0.28
C ILE A 507 24.14 -10.68 0.02
N VAL A 508 25.32 -10.98 0.56
CA VAL A 508 26.41 -10.03 0.70
C VAL A 508 27.22 -10.04 -0.59
N THR A 509 26.99 -9.04 -1.44
CA THR A 509 27.68 -8.91 -2.73
C THR A 509 28.76 -7.82 -2.68
N GLN A 510 29.88 -8.07 -3.35
CA GLN A 510 30.91 -7.07 -3.61
C GLN A 510 30.72 -6.38 -4.97
N ASP A 511 29.75 -6.84 -5.77
CA ASP A 511 29.42 -6.24 -7.05
C ASP A 511 28.47 -5.04 -6.82
N PRO A 512 28.96 -3.79 -6.93
CA PRO A 512 28.13 -2.62 -6.70
C PRO A 512 27.03 -2.48 -7.76
N SER A 513 27.10 -3.18 -8.90
CA SER A 513 26.05 -3.12 -9.93
C SER A 513 24.75 -3.81 -9.51
N MET A 514 24.79 -4.66 -8.48
CA MET A 514 23.60 -5.34 -7.95
C MET A 514 22.71 -4.43 -7.08
N LEU A 515 23.24 -3.29 -6.62
CA LEU A 515 22.58 -2.38 -5.68
C LEU A 515 22.61 -0.94 -6.20
N TRP A 516 21.53 -0.18 -6.00
CA TRP A 516 21.52 1.26 -6.35
C TRP A 516 22.18 2.14 -5.28
N HIS A 517 22.47 1.60 -4.09
CA HIS A 517 23.12 2.30 -3.00
C HIS A 517 23.80 1.29 -2.03
N GLU A 518 24.89 1.70 -1.38
CA GLU A 518 25.69 0.84 -0.49
C GLU A 518 24.94 0.34 0.76
N ASP A 519 23.99 1.14 1.26
CA ASP A 519 23.20 0.81 2.45
C ASP A 519 22.03 -0.17 2.15
N VAL A 520 21.85 -0.61 0.91
CA VAL A 520 20.74 -1.50 0.52
C VAL A 520 21.10 -2.94 0.85
N GLN A 521 20.22 -3.61 1.60
CA GLN A 521 20.36 -5.05 1.87
C GLN A 521 19.57 -5.86 0.84
N LEU A 522 20.11 -7.00 0.42
CA LEU A 522 19.51 -7.89 -0.56
C LEU A 522 19.33 -9.29 0.02
N PHE A 523 18.16 -9.88 -0.18
CA PHE A 523 17.84 -11.25 0.22
C PHE A 523 17.34 -12.04 -0.98
N SER A 524 17.79 -13.29 -1.10
CA SER A 524 17.05 -14.31 -1.86
C SER A 524 16.00 -14.95 -0.95
N VAL A 525 14.81 -15.19 -1.49
CA VAL A 525 13.67 -15.72 -0.74
C VAL A 525 13.23 -17.05 -1.33
N TRP A 526 12.98 -18.02 -0.46
CA TRP A 526 12.67 -19.40 -0.82
C TRP A 526 11.47 -19.90 -0.03
N ASP A 527 10.77 -20.88 -0.58
CA ASP A 527 9.89 -21.75 0.19
C ASP A 527 10.71 -22.57 1.20
N GLU A 528 10.12 -22.87 2.35
CA GLU A 528 10.71 -23.82 3.30
C GLU A 528 10.80 -25.24 2.70
N GLU A 529 11.59 -26.12 3.34
CA GLU A 529 11.80 -27.49 2.87
C GLU A 529 10.50 -28.28 2.73
N GLU A 530 9.57 -28.14 3.69
CA GLU A 530 8.27 -28.81 3.66
C GLU A 530 7.36 -28.33 2.50
N LEU A 531 7.65 -27.15 1.95
CA LEU A 531 6.97 -26.58 0.78
C LEU A 531 7.75 -26.81 -0.53
N GLY A 532 8.86 -27.56 -0.48
CA GLY A 532 9.62 -27.99 -1.65
C GLY A 532 10.83 -27.10 -2.02
N SER A 533 11.22 -26.15 -1.17
CA SER A 533 12.41 -25.30 -1.37
C SER A 533 12.45 -24.54 -2.72
N GLY A 534 11.28 -24.20 -3.27
CA GLY A 534 11.18 -23.40 -4.50
C GLY A 534 11.71 -21.98 -4.29
N PHE A 535 12.41 -21.44 -5.29
CA PHE A 535 12.77 -20.02 -5.29
C PHE A 535 11.50 -19.16 -5.36
N LEU A 536 11.46 -18.03 -4.67
CA LEU A 536 10.32 -17.12 -4.68
C LEU A 536 10.65 -15.75 -5.26
N GLY A 537 11.89 -15.26 -5.12
CA GLY A 537 12.29 -13.97 -5.65
C GLY A 537 13.35 -13.27 -4.81
N TYR A 538 13.50 -11.97 -5.03
CA TYR A 538 14.45 -11.13 -4.30
C TYR A 538 13.75 -10.02 -3.50
N LEU A 539 14.24 -9.77 -2.28
CA LEU A 539 13.82 -8.68 -1.42
C LEU A 539 14.97 -7.69 -1.21
N TYR A 540 14.75 -6.44 -1.58
CA TYR A 540 15.66 -5.32 -1.34
C TYR A 540 15.13 -4.47 -0.20
N LEU A 541 15.99 -4.11 0.75
CA LEU A 541 15.65 -3.25 1.89
C LEU A 541 16.51 -1.99 1.85
N ASP A 542 15.88 -0.84 1.65
CA ASP A 542 16.50 0.47 1.59
C ASP A 542 15.93 1.35 2.72
N LEU A 543 16.53 1.27 3.91
CA LEU A 543 15.89 1.69 5.15
C LEU A 543 16.19 3.12 5.59
N PHE A 544 17.26 3.74 5.06
CA PHE A 544 17.76 5.02 5.57
C PHE A 544 17.43 6.21 4.67
N SER A 545 17.18 7.37 5.29
CA SER A 545 16.98 8.64 4.60
C SER A 545 18.28 9.11 3.92
N ARG A 546 18.19 9.70 2.73
CA ARG A 546 19.30 10.36 2.03
C ARG A 546 18.77 11.35 0.99
N ASP A 547 19.61 12.29 0.57
CA ASP A 547 19.26 13.27 -0.46
C ASP A 547 18.82 12.59 -1.76
N GLY A 548 17.72 13.09 -2.33
CA GLY A 548 17.15 12.58 -3.58
C GLY A 548 16.35 11.28 -3.46
N LYS A 549 16.32 10.64 -2.28
CA LYS A 549 15.43 9.49 -2.02
C LYS A 549 14.04 9.98 -1.61
N ARG A 550 13.01 9.24 -2.01
CA ARG A 550 11.63 9.46 -1.58
C ARG A 550 11.49 9.22 -0.07
N GLU A 551 10.88 10.17 0.63
CA GLU A 551 10.80 10.15 2.10
C GLU A 551 9.70 9.28 2.71
N ASN A 552 8.67 8.94 1.92
CA ASN A 552 7.57 8.12 2.42
C ASN A 552 7.96 6.64 2.39
N ALA A 553 7.67 5.92 3.47
CA ALA A 553 7.72 4.47 3.47
C ALA A 553 6.84 3.92 2.34
N SER A 554 7.38 2.97 1.58
CA SER A 554 6.71 2.37 0.43
C SER A 554 7.39 1.09 -0.02
N CYS A 555 6.60 0.16 -0.56
CA CYS A 555 7.08 -1.03 -1.25
C CYS A 555 6.90 -0.88 -2.76
N TYR A 556 7.88 -1.33 -3.54
CA TYR A 556 7.87 -1.26 -5.00
C TYR A 556 8.11 -2.64 -5.61
N ASN A 557 7.24 -3.05 -6.53
CA ASN A 557 7.51 -4.17 -7.42
C ASN A 557 8.54 -3.73 -8.49
N LEU A 558 9.76 -4.27 -8.42
CA LEU A 558 10.84 -3.98 -9.40
C LEU A 558 10.73 -4.87 -10.65
N VAL A 559 10.32 -6.11 -10.42
CA VAL A 559 10.14 -7.16 -11.43
C VAL A 559 8.88 -7.93 -11.03
N PRO A 560 7.88 -8.09 -11.90
CA PRO A 560 6.67 -8.80 -11.56
C PRO A 560 6.84 -10.30 -11.78
N GLY A 561 6.22 -11.10 -10.92
CA GLY A 561 6.13 -12.55 -11.09
C GLY A 561 4.96 -12.96 -11.99
N PHE A 562 5.20 -13.83 -12.96
CA PHE A 562 4.16 -14.37 -13.85
C PHE A 562 4.60 -15.67 -14.52
N THR A 563 3.68 -16.38 -15.18
CA THR A 563 3.99 -17.60 -15.93
C THR A 563 4.45 -17.25 -17.34
N ARG A 564 5.66 -17.67 -17.72
CA ARG A 564 6.25 -17.45 -19.05
C ARG A 564 5.61 -18.37 -20.10
N GLU A 565 5.87 -18.08 -21.37
CA GLU A 565 5.31 -18.83 -22.51
C GLU A 565 5.70 -20.31 -22.53
N ASP A 566 6.90 -20.63 -22.04
CA ASP A 566 7.41 -22.00 -21.91
C ASP A 566 6.87 -22.75 -20.68
N GLY A 567 5.98 -22.11 -19.91
CA GLY A 567 5.43 -22.62 -18.65
C GLY A 567 6.34 -22.43 -17.45
N SER A 568 7.56 -21.89 -17.63
CA SER A 568 8.46 -21.57 -16.52
C SER A 568 7.99 -20.32 -15.78
N ARG A 569 8.55 -20.11 -14.58
CA ARG A 569 8.20 -18.97 -13.73
C ARG A 569 9.14 -17.80 -13.96
N GLN A 570 8.59 -16.61 -14.21
CA GLN A 570 9.29 -15.36 -13.92
C GLN A 570 9.16 -15.09 -12.42
N TYR A 571 10.29 -14.96 -11.73
CA TYR A 571 10.32 -14.64 -10.31
C TYR A 571 10.36 -13.13 -10.09
N PRO A 572 9.66 -12.61 -9.06
CA PRO A 572 9.65 -11.21 -8.73
C PRO A 572 10.91 -10.73 -8.02
N SER A 573 11.10 -9.41 -8.05
CA SER A 573 12.01 -8.67 -7.20
C SER A 573 11.25 -7.49 -6.62
N THR A 574 11.37 -7.26 -5.31
CA THR A 574 10.61 -6.24 -4.59
C THR A 574 11.54 -5.37 -3.74
N ALA A 575 11.21 -4.09 -3.57
CA ALA A 575 12.02 -3.14 -2.82
C ALA A 575 11.20 -2.38 -1.78
N LEU A 576 11.60 -2.50 -0.51
CA LEU A 576 11.06 -1.73 0.58
C LEU A 576 11.92 -0.48 0.80
N LEU A 577 11.30 0.69 0.72
CA LEU A 577 11.91 1.98 1.02
C LEU A 577 11.35 2.49 2.36
N CYS A 578 12.24 2.89 3.26
CA CYS A 578 11.94 3.66 4.48
C CYS A 578 12.92 4.83 4.60
N SER A 579 12.61 5.79 5.48
CA SER A 579 13.45 6.97 5.71
C SER A 579 13.85 7.12 7.17
N PHE A 580 14.40 6.06 7.76
CA PHE A 580 14.97 6.15 9.10
C PHE A 580 16.25 6.98 9.09
N THR A 581 16.46 7.76 10.15
CA THR A 581 17.68 8.57 10.29
C THR A 581 18.92 7.68 10.32
N ARG A 582 19.91 8.01 9.48
CA ARG A 582 21.16 7.25 9.37
C ARG A 582 21.95 7.27 10.70
N PRO A 583 22.62 6.17 11.09
CA PRO A 583 23.57 6.18 12.19
C PRO A 583 24.70 7.19 12.01
N ALA A 584 25.19 7.75 13.11
CA ALA A 584 26.50 8.44 13.13
C ALA A 584 27.67 7.46 12.86
N SER A 585 27.47 6.16 13.06
CA SER A 585 28.39 5.10 12.65
C SER A 585 27.61 3.82 12.34
N LEU A 586 27.86 3.20 11.18
CA LEU A 586 27.26 1.90 10.80
C LEU A 586 27.58 0.76 11.78
N SER A 587 28.59 0.94 12.64
CA SER A 587 28.93 -0.01 13.73
C SER A 587 28.09 0.20 15.00
N SER A 588 27.39 1.34 15.13
CA SER A 588 26.57 1.60 16.31
C SER A 588 25.22 0.91 16.15
N THR A 589 24.85 0.07 17.11
CA THR A 589 23.54 -0.59 17.16
C THR A 589 22.45 0.36 17.71
N SER A 590 22.64 1.67 17.54
CA SER A 590 21.88 2.71 18.24
C SER A 590 20.64 3.17 17.48
N HIS A 591 20.22 2.43 16.44
CA HIS A 591 19.00 2.68 15.65
C HIS A 591 17.81 2.12 16.40
N LEU A 592 17.31 2.92 17.31
CA LEU A 592 16.17 2.59 18.15
C LEU A 592 14.89 2.97 17.42
N LEU A 593 14.04 1.99 17.17
CA LEU A 593 12.75 2.19 16.53
C LEU A 593 11.69 2.52 17.57
N GLN A 594 10.85 3.51 17.27
CA GLN A 594 9.59 3.67 17.98
C GLN A 594 8.60 2.60 17.52
N ASN A 595 7.55 2.36 18.31
CA ASN A 595 6.52 1.38 17.96
C ASN A 595 5.87 1.68 16.59
N ASN A 596 5.65 2.96 16.25
CA ASN A 596 5.13 3.36 14.94
C ASN A 596 6.08 3.01 13.79
N ASP A 597 7.39 3.03 14.00
CA ASP A 597 8.36 2.59 13.00
C ASP A 597 8.26 1.08 12.77
N VAL A 598 8.03 0.30 13.84
CA VAL A 598 7.79 -1.15 13.76
C VAL A 598 6.50 -1.46 13.01
N VAL A 599 5.42 -0.71 13.28
CA VAL A 599 4.14 -0.79 12.54
C VAL A 599 4.35 -0.47 11.06
N THR A 600 5.12 0.58 10.74
CA THR A 600 5.45 0.95 9.36
C THR A 600 6.26 -0.16 8.66
N LEU A 601 7.27 -0.71 9.33
CA LEU A 601 8.10 -1.79 8.79
C LEU A 601 7.29 -3.04 8.46
N ILE A 602 6.43 -3.49 9.37
CA ILE A 602 5.62 -4.69 9.13
C ILE A 602 4.57 -4.45 8.04
N HIS A 603 4.04 -3.22 7.93
CA HIS A 603 3.12 -2.83 6.87
C HIS A 603 3.79 -2.96 5.49
N GLU A 604 4.95 -2.31 5.31
CA GLU A 604 5.65 -2.34 4.02
C GLU A 604 6.23 -3.71 3.69
N LEU A 605 6.73 -4.45 4.69
CA LEU A 605 7.11 -5.85 4.49
C LEU A 605 5.88 -6.68 4.10
N GLY A 606 4.70 -6.38 4.63
CA GLY A 606 3.45 -7.02 4.21
C GLY A 606 3.21 -6.92 2.70
N HIS A 607 3.40 -5.73 2.13
CA HIS A 607 3.36 -5.52 0.67
C HIS A 607 4.45 -6.32 -0.05
N GLY A 608 5.70 -6.30 0.45
CA GLY A 608 6.80 -7.06 -0.13
C GLY A 608 6.59 -8.57 -0.09
N ILE A 609 6.00 -9.10 0.98
CA ILE A 609 5.62 -10.52 1.09
C ILE A 609 4.50 -10.85 0.12
N HIS A 610 3.48 -10.00 0.00
CA HIS A 610 2.40 -10.17 -0.98
C HIS A 610 2.97 -10.27 -2.40
N ASP A 611 3.93 -9.41 -2.73
CA ASP A 611 4.65 -9.42 -4.01
C ASP A 611 5.42 -10.74 -4.24
N LEU A 612 6.27 -11.12 -3.28
CA LEU A 612 7.10 -12.33 -3.36
C LEU A 612 6.29 -13.62 -3.51
N VAL A 613 5.18 -13.74 -2.78
CA VAL A 613 4.40 -14.99 -2.77
C VAL A 613 3.28 -15.01 -3.81
N SER A 614 2.94 -13.88 -4.44
CA SER A 614 1.91 -13.83 -5.50
C SER A 614 2.19 -14.84 -6.61
N ARG A 615 1.19 -15.60 -7.05
CA ARG A 615 1.31 -16.63 -8.10
C ARG A 615 0.27 -16.43 -9.21
N THR A 616 0.56 -15.50 -10.11
CA THR A 616 -0.31 -15.15 -11.24
C THR A 616 0.22 -15.67 -12.57
N LYS A 617 -0.68 -15.83 -13.54
CA LYS A 617 -0.37 -16.12 -14.95
C LYS A 617 0.10 -14.86 -15.68
N PHE A 618 -0.49 -13.71 -15.39
CA PHE A 618 -0.18 -12.43 -16.04
C PHE A 618 0.43 -11.42 -15.07
N SER A 619 1.43 -10.67 -15.54
CA SER A 619 2.12 -9.64 -14.75
C SER A 619 1.19 -8.55 -14.23
N ARG A 620 0.13 -8.21 -14.98
CA ARG A 620 -0.90 -7.23 -14.61
C ARG A 620 -1.54 -7.51 -13.25
N PHE A 621 -1.65 -8.77 -12.86
CA PHE A 621 -2.32 -9.17 -11.64
C PHE A 621 -1.35 -9.47 -10.50
N HIS A 622 -0.05 -9.29 -10.73
CA HIS A 622 0.97 -9.65 -9.75
C HIS A 622 1.00 -8.67 -8.56
N GLY A 623 1.12 -9.23 -7.35
CA GLY A 623 1.39 -8.46 -6.14
C GLY A 623 0.23 -7.57 -5.70
N PRO A 624 0.49 -6.68 -4.72
CA PRO A 624 -0.50 -5.70 -4.26
C PRO A 624 -0.90 -4.73 -5.39
N ASP A 625 0.03 -4.33 -6.25
CA ASP A 625 -0.22 -3.43 -7.40
C ASP A 625 -1.20 -4.03 -8.44
N GLY A 626 -1.33 -5.36 -8.48
CA GLY A 626 -2.29 -6.04 -9.34
C GLY A 626 -3.73 -5.98 -8.84
N THR A 627 -3.94 -5.64 -7.57
CA THR A 627 -5.26 -5.59 -6.93
C THR A 627 -5.97 -4.24 -7.10
N VAL A 628 -7.27 -4.20 -6.80
CA VAL A 628 -7.99 -2.92 -6.70
C VAL A 628 -7.53 -2.09 -5.49
N VAL A 629 -7.51 -0.75 -5.67
CA VAL A 629 -7.01 0.22 -4.67
C VAL A 629 -7.67 0.07 -3.30
N ASP A 630 -8.96 -0.29 -3.23
CA ASP A 630 -9.70 -0.47 -1.97
C ASP A 630 -9.58 -1.87 -1.35
N PHE A 631 -8.65 -2.69 -1.86
CA PHE A 631 -8.21 -3.95 -1.27
C PHE A 631 -6.71 -3.99 -1.00
N GLY A 632 -5.88 -3.33 -1.82
CA GLY A 632 -4.42 -3.46 -1.80
C GLY A 632 -3.77 -3.25 -0.42
N GLU A 633 -4.36 -2.41 0.43
CA GLU A 633 -3.90 -2.14 1.79
C GLU A 633 -4.40 -3.15 2.85
N ALA A 634 -5.40 -3.98 2.53
CA ALA A 634 -5.98 -4.90 3.52
C ALA A 634 -4.98 -5.96 4.01
N PRO A 635 -4.13 -6.56 3.13
CA PRO A 635 -3.07 -7.46 3.57
C PRO A 635 -2.05 -6.84 4.53
N SER A 636 -1.49 -5.68 4.19
CA SER A 636 -0.49 -4.97 5.00
C SER A 636 -1.09 -4.50 6.34
N GLN A 637 -2.29 -3.91 6.32
CA GLN A 637 -2.99 -3.44 7.51
C GLN A 637 -3.43 -4.56 8.45
N MET A 638 -3.65 -5.77 7.94
CA MET A 638 -3.93 -6.94 8.78
C MET A 638 -2.69 -7.27 9.63
N LEU A 639 -1.51 -7.25 9.02
CA LEU A 639 -0.23 -7.56 9.67
C LEU A 639 0.16 -6.55 10.75
N GLU A 640 -0.26 -5.28 10.63
CA GLU A 640 -0.09 -4.28 11.69
C GLU A 640 -0.65 -4.73 13.05
N SER A 641 -1.65 -5.63 13.05
CA SER A 641 -2.27 -6.13 14.29
C SER A 641 -1.27 -6.85 15.20
N TRP A 642 -0.22 -7.47 14.65
CA TRP A 642 0.82 -8.15 15.42
C TRP A 642 1.61 -7.17 16.31
N CYS A 643 1.82 -5.93 15.85
CA CYS A 643 2.52 -4.89 16.62
C CYS A 643 1.78 -4.46 17.91
N TRP A 644 0.61 -5.03 18.16
CA TRP A 644 -0.20 -4.81 19.36
C TRP A 644 -0.46 -6.11 20.15
N GLU A 645 0.16 -7.23 19.77
CA GLU A 645 0.10 -8.47 20.53
C GLU A 645 1.26 -8.52 21.55
N PRO A 646 0.97 -8.67 22.87
CA PRO A 646 2.00 -8.64 23.90
C PRO A 646 3.15 -9.64 23.69
N THR A 647 2.82 -10.86 23.28
CA THR A 647 3.80 -11.92 23.03
C THR A 647 4.71 -11.59 21.85
N PHE A 648 4.15 -10.96 20.81
CA PHE A 648 4.90 -10.54 19.64
C PHE A 648 5.85 -9.37 19.95
N LEU A 649 5.36 -8.34 20.65
CA LEU A 649 6.20 -7.22 21.11
C LEU A 649 7.36 -7.71 21.97
N LYS A 650 7.10 -8.65 22.88
CA LYS A 650 8.14 -9.27 23.70
C LYS A 650 9.16 -10.05 22.88
N GLN A 651 8.70 -10.80 21.87
CA GLN A 651 9.57 -11.56 20.96
C GLN A 651 10.48 -10.64 20.14
N LEU A 652 9.99 -9.50 19.66
CA LEU A 652 10.79 -8.53 18.91
C LEU A 652 11.76 -7.73 19.80
N SER A 653 11.48 -7.67 21.10
CA SER A 653 12.23 -6.82 22.02
C SER A 653 13.61 -7.37 22.37
N ARG A 654 14.61 -6.49 22.33
CA ARG A 654 15.92 -6.68 22.93
C ARG A 654 16.53 -5.34 23.27
N HIS A 655 16.83 -5.10 24.55
CA HIS A 655 17.44 -3.85 24.98
C HIS A 655 18.81 -3.66 24.30
N TYR A 656 19.04 -2.47 23.73
CA TYR A 656 20.21 -2.21 22.87
C TYR A 656 21.55 -2.41 23.57
N SER A 657 21.62 -2.25 24.90
CA SER A 657 22.86 -2.50 25.66
C SER A 657 23.35 -3.95 25.62
N TYR A 658 22.52 -4.89 25.18
CA TYR A 658 22.89 -6.30 24.96
C TYR A 658 23.24 -6.61 23.49
N ALA A 659 23.11 -5.62 22.58
CA ALA A 659 23.31 -5.85 21.15
C ALA A 659 24.78 -6.09 20.78
N SER A 660 25.72 -5.35 21.39
CA SER A 660 27.18 -5.50 21.22
C SER A 660 27.95 -4.87 22.39
N PRO A 661 29.26 -5.16 22.56
CA PRO A 661 30.12 -4.47 23.52
C PRO A 661 30.11 -2.94 23.35
N GLU A 662 30.06 -2.45 22.12
CA GLU A 662 29.99 -1.02 21.79
C GLU A 662 28.69 -0.39 22.30
N SER A 663 27.57 -1.10 22.15
CA SER A 663 26.26 -0.67 22.65
C SER A 663 26.22 -0.55 24.16
N LEU A 664 26.88 -1.47 24.86
CA LEU A 664 27.00 -1.43 26.31
C LEU A 664 27.83 -0.22 26.76
N LEU A 665 28.91 0.09 26.05
CA LEU A 665 29.71 1.29 26.29
C LEU A 665 28.89 2.57 26.04
N ASP A 666 28.12 2.63 24.96
CA ASP A 666 27.27 3.78 24.66
C ASP A 666 26.15 3.96 25.70
N TRP A 667 25.54 2.87 26.15
CA TRP A 667 24.60 2.89 27.28
C TRP A 667 25.29 3.39 28.56
N ASN A 668 26.55 3.02 28.80
CA ASN A 668 27.33 3.48 29.96
C ASN A 668 27.71 4.95 29.94
N LYS A 669 27.80 5.58 28.75
CA LYS A 669 28.09 7.03 28.62
C LYS A 669 26.87 7.91 28.88
N LYS A 670 25.64 7.40 28.78
CA LYS A 670 24.43 8.20 29.00
C LYS A 670 24.40 8.72 30.46
N PRO A 671 23.93 9.95 30.72
CA PRO A 671 23.71 10.45 32.08
C PRO A 671 22.75 9.52 32.82
N LYS A 672 23.19 8.99 33.96
CA LYS A 672 22.43 8.01 34.76
C LYS A 672 22.13 8.57 36.14
N ILE A 673 21.03 8.10 36.73
CA ILE A 673 20.83 8.18 38.18
C ILE A 673 21.95 7.37 38.84
N GLU A 674 22.49 7.86 39.95
CA GLU A 674 23.53 7.18 40.72
C GLU A 674 23.07 5.74 41.06
N ASN A 675 23.89 4.73 40.70
CA ASN A 675 23.58 3.28 40.80
C ASN A 675 22.60 2.69 39.77
N ALA A 676 22.41 3.29 38.59
CA ALA A 676 21.59 2.68 37.54
C ALA A 676 22.12 1.30 37.09
N ILE A 677 21.26 0.28 37.21
CA ILE A 677 21.53 -1.10 36.78
C ILE A 677 21.16 -1.25 35.29
N GLN A 678 21.87 -2.11 34.57
CA GLN A 678 21.53 -2.45 33.19
C GLN A 678 20.08 -2.97 33.12
N PRO A 679 19.23 -2.44 32.22
CA PRO A 679 17.86 -2.91 32.07
C PRO A 679 17.79 -4.41 31.75
N PRO A 680 16.64 -5.08 31.96
CA PRO A 680 16.44 -6.44 31.48
C PRO A 680 16.68 -6.54 29.97
N GLU A 681 17.11 -7.71 29.48
CA GLU A 681 17.36 -7.90 28.04
C GLU A 681 16.07 -7.79 27.22
N GLN A 682 14.93 -8.27 27.72
CA GLN A 682 13.62 -8.12 27.07
C GLN A 682 12.81 -7.00 27.72
N ILE A 683 11.88 -6.43 26.96
CA ILE A 683 10.98 -5.41 27.49
C ILE A 683 10.12 -5.99 28.64
N PRO A 684 9.98 -5.28 29.78
CA PRO A 684 9.09 -5.69 30.86
C PRO A 684 7.62 -5.76 30.42
N ASP A 685 6.88 -6.76 30.93
CA ASP A 685 5.45 -6.95 30.61
C ASP A 685 4.62 -5.71 30.96
N GLU A 686 4.97 -5.01 32.04
CA GLU A 686 4.30 -3.76 32.43
C GLU A 686 4.41 -2.65 31.36
N LEU A 687 5.55 -2.52 30.68
CA LEU A 687 5.70 -1.54 29.60
C LEU A 687 4.92 -1.96 28.35
N ILE A 688 4.87 -3.27 28.06
CA ILE A 688 4.00 -3.80 27.00
C ILE A 688 2.54 -3.48 27.30
N ASP A 689 2.06 -3.76 28.51
CA ASP A 689 0.67 -3.52 28.90
C ASP A 689 0.30 -2.04 28.82
N ARG A 690 1.23 -1.13 29.12
CA ARG A 690 1.03 0.31 28.92
C ARG A 690 0.95 0.68 27.44
N LEU A 691 1.88 0.19 26.62
CA LEU A 691 1.92 0.44 25.18
C LEU A 691 0.68 -0.11 24.45
N VAL A 692 0.24 -1.33 24.79
CA VAL A 692 -0.94 -1.95 24.18
C VAL A 692 -2.20 -1.19 24.56
N ARG A 693 -2.33 -0.74 25.82
CA ARG A 693 -3.46 0.11 26.24
C ARG A 693 -3.45 1.47 25.55
N SER A 694 -2.28 2.01 25.23
CA SER A 694 -2.16 3.31 24.57
C SER A 694 -2.50 3.27 23.08
N ARG A 695 -2.66 2.08 22.47
CA ARG A 695 -3.11 1.91 21.08
C ARG A 695 -4.33 2.77 20.72
N TYR A 696 -5.26 2.88 21.67
CA TYR A 696 -6.53 3.57 21.46
C TYR A 696 -6.48 5.06 21.81
N ALA A 697 -5.41 5.51 22.47
CA ALA A 697 -5.21 6.91 22.79
C ALA A 697 -5.15 7.73 21.50
N ASN A 698 -6.01 8.74 21.37
CA ASN A 698 -6.14 9.61 20.19
C ASN A 698 -6.59 8.90 18.89
N SER A 699 -6.97 7.61 18.95
CA SER A 699 -7.41 6.85 17.77
C SER A 699 -8.62 7.50 17.07
N ALA A 700 -9.56 8.06 17.85
CA ALA A 700 -10.71 8.79 17.32
C ALA A 700 -10.30 9.97 16.43
N LEU A 701 -9.36 10.81 16.89
CA LEU A 701 -8.88 11.97 16.12
C LEU A 701 -8.11 11.54 14.87
N PHE A 702 -7.32 10.46 14.95
CA PHE A 702 -6.67 9.87 13.78
C PHE A 702 -7.70 9.44 12.73
N TYR A 703 -8.72 8.66 13.12
CA TYR A 703 -9.76 8.20 12.20
C TYR A 703 -10.64 9.33 11.69
N LEU A 704 -10.95 10.34 12.51
CA LEU A 704 -11.68 11.53 12.08
C LEU A 704 -10.92 12.29 11.00
N ARG A 705 -9.60 12.41 11.10
CA ARG A 705 -8.77 12.98 10.03
C ARG A 705 -8.84 12.16 8.75
N GLN A 706 -8.76 10.83 8.83
CA GLN A 706 -8.92 9.95 7.66
C GLN A 706 -10.29 10.14 7.01
N VAL A 707 -11.35 10.25 7.82
CA VAL A 707 -12.72 10.54 7.36
C VAL A 707 -12.80 11.92 6.71
N ALA A 708 -12.16 12.94 7.28
CA ALA A 708 -12.16 14.30 6.73
C ALA A 708 -11.52 14.33 5.34
N LEU A 709 -10.35 13.70 5.20
CA LEU A 709 -9.63 13.60 3.93
C LEU A 709 -10.39 12.77 2.89
N GLY A 710 -10.91 11.60 3.27
CA GLY A 710 -11.71 10.74 2.39
C GLY A 710 -13.01 11.42 1.94
N THR A 711 -13.67 12.15 2.84
CA THR A 711 -14.86 12.94 2.51
C THR A 711 -14.52 14.07 1.55
N PHE A 712 -13.44 14.81 1.80
CA PHE A 712 -13.00 15.89 0.93
C PHE A 712 -12.65 15.39 -0.48
N ASP A 713 -11.84 14.34 -0.60
CA ASP A 713 -11.50 13.71 -1.88
C ASP A 713 -12.75 13.31 -2.68
N MET A 714 -13.71 12.65 -2.01
CA MET A 714 -14.97 12.28 -2.65
C MET A 714 -15.81 13.49 -3.06
N GLU A 715 -15.89 14.54 -2.24
CA GLU A 715 -16.69 15.71 -2.57
C GLU A 715 -16.16 16.52 -3.75
N ILE A 716 -14.85 16.78 -3.79
CA ILE A 716 -14.27 17.58 -4.88
C ILE A 716 -14.32 16.85 -6.24
N HIS A 717 -14.41 15.51 -6.22
CA HIS A 717 -14.59 14.67 -7.40
C HIS A 717 -16.05 14.34 -7.72
N GLN A 718 -17.00 14.94 -6.99
CA GLN A 718 -18.45 14.80 -7.23
C GLN A 718 -19.16 16.16 -7.41
N PRO A 719 -18.63 17.06 -8.25
CA PRO A 719 -19.32 18.31 -8.50
C PRO A 719 -20.66 18.04 -9.20
N GLN A 720 -21.67 18.85 -8.90
CA GLN A 720 -22.97 18.76 -9.55
C GLN A 720 -22.89 19.13 -11.04
N SER A 721 -21.94 20.00 -11.42
CA SER A 721 -21.69 20.43 -12.78
C SER A 721 -20.24 20.88 -12.99
N GLN A 722 -19.82 20.99 -14.26
CA GLN A 722 -18.56 21.62 -14.66
C GLN A 722 -18.37 23.02 -14.04
N GLU A 723 -19.42 23.83 -14.00
CA GLU A 723 -19.38 25.17 -13.45
C GLU A 723 -19.17 25.16 -11.93
N ALA A 724 -19.84 24.25 -11.23
CA ALA A 724 -19.62 24.04 -9.79
C ALA A 724 -18.18 23.59 -9.51
N CYS A 725 -17.60 22.75 -10.39
CA CYS A 725 -16.21 22.31 -10.27
C CYS A 725 -15.23 23.48 -10.43
N LYS A 726 -15.45 24.37 -11.40
CA LYS A 726 -14.58 25.53 -11.68
C LYS A 726 -14.60 26.56 -10.55
N ASN A 727 -15.78 26.79 -9.97
CA ASN A 727 -16.01 27.78 -8.94
C ASN A 727 -15.75 27.27 -7.51
N LEU A 728 -15.34 26.00 -7.35
CA LEU A 728 -15.01 25.42 -6.05
C LEU A 728 -13.79 26.10 -5.45
N ASP A 729 -13.95 26.67 -4.26
CA ASP A 729 -12.82 27.04 -3.40
C ASP A 729 -12.29 25.80 -2.69
N ILE A 730 -11.27 25.19 -3.29
CA ILE A 730 -10.64 23.95 -2.84
C ILE A 730 -10.07 24.11 -1.41
N ALA A 731 -9.41 25.23 -1.12
CA ALA A 731 -8.75 25.45 0.18
C ALA A 731 -9.77 25.74 1.29
N ALA A 732 -10.81 26.52 0.97
CA ALA A 732 -11.91 26.75 1.91
C ALA A 732 -12.65 25.45 2.21
N ARG A 733 -12.96 24.63 1.20
CA ARG A 733 -13.67 23.35 1.41
C ARG A 733 -12.84 22.36 2.21
N TYR A 734 -11.54 22.27 1.93
CA TYR A 734 -10.60 21.47 2.70
C TYR A 734 -10.62 21.85 4.19
N SER A 735 -10.47 23.15 4.48
CA SER A 735 -10.49 23.67 5.85
C SER A 735 -11.82 23.43 6.56
N GLU A 736 -12.93 23.65 5.85
CA GLU A 736 -14.28 23.47 6.40
C GLU A 736 -14.54 22.02 6.82
N LEU A 737 -14.18 21.05 5.98
CA LEU A 737 -14.36 19.63 6.28
C LEU A 737 -13.48 19.19 7.43
N ARG A 738 -12.21 19.58 7.44
CA ARG A 738 -11.31 19.30 8.57
C ARG A 738 -11.87 19.86 9.87
N ARG A 739 -12.26 21.13 9.91
CA ARG A 739 -12.89 21.73 11.10
C ARG A 739 -14.17 21.02 11.53
N SER A 740 -15.05 20.71 10.59
CA SER A 740 -16.37 20.13 10.91
C SER A 740 -16.31 18.66 11.34
N ILE A 741 -15.31 17.92 10.86
CA ILE A 741 -15.13 16.48 11.12
C ILE A 741 -14.11 16.24 12.24
N GLU A 742 -12.91 16.81 12.15
CA GLU A 742 -11.84 16.67 13.16
C GLU A 742 -12.15 17.45 14.45
N ARG A 743 -13.16 18.35 14.43
CA ARG A 743 -13.61 19.18 15.57
C ARG A 743 -12.54 20.09 16.18
N CYS A 744 -11.43 20.28 15.49
CA CYS A 744 -10.37 21.20 15.84
C CYS A 744 -10.48 22.50 15.06
N GLY A 745 -10.12 23.61 15.70
CA GLY A 745 -9.98 24.91 15.04
C GLY A 745 -8.72 24.99 14.18
N GLY A 746 -8.70 25.98 13.30
CA GLY A 746 -7.54 26.38 12.53
C GLY A 746 -7.39 27.90 12.52
N LEU A 747 -6.89 28.44 11.41
CA LEU A 747 -6.84 29.87 11.14
C LEU A 747 -7.93 30.26 10.13
N GLU A 748 -9.16 29.75 10.34
CA GLU A 748 -10.26 30.01 9.42
C GLU A 748 -10.51 31.50 9.26
N GLY A 749 -10.57 31.97 8.00
CA GLY A 749 -10.75 33.39 7.68
C GLY A 749 -9.51 34.27 7.85
N GLN A 750 -8.37 33.73 8.31
CA GLN A 750 -7.10 34.47 8.45
C GLN A 750 -6.09 34.05 7.37
N GLY A 751 -6.05 34.79 6.25
CA GLY A 751 -4.96 34.69 5.26
C GLY A 751 -4.77 33.29 4.63
N LYS A 752 -3.50 32.88 4.46
CA LYS A 752 -3.05 31.66 3.75
C LYS A 752 -3.31 30.36 4.55
N TRP A 753 -4.45 30.17 5.19
CA TRP A 753 -4.78 28.89 5.86
C TRP A 753 -5.45 27.92 4.90
N GLY A 754 -5.36 26.60 5.15
CA GLY A 754 -6.14 25.61 4.41
C GLY A 754 -5.53 25.08 3.11
N GLN A 755 -4.25 25.36 2.86
CA GLN A 755 -3.59 24.99 1.61
C GLN A 755 -2.92 23.60 1.63
N GLY A 756 -3.06 22.83 2.72
CA GLY A 756 -2.41 21.52 2.88
C GLY A 756 -2.73 20.51 1.78
N VAL A 757 -3.88 20.66 1.11
CA VAL A 757 -4.22 19.89 -0.10
C VAL A 757 -3.19 20.03 -1.22
N ALA A 758 -2.40 21.11 -1.26
CA ALA A 758 -1.33 21.32 -2.23
C ALA A 758 -0.10 20.42 -2.00
N ASN A 759 -0.01 19.83 -0.80
CA ASN A 759 1.06 18.91 -0.36
C ASN A 759 0.62 17.45 -0.38
N TRP A 760 -0.63 17.18 -0.76
CA TRP A 760 -1.24 15.88 -0.60
C TRP A 760 -1.17 15.07 -1.89
N GLY A 761 -0.08 14.32 -2.06
CA GLY A 761 0.19 13.53 -3.27
C GLY A 761 -0.93 12.57 -3.69
N HIS A 762 -1.65 11.97 -2.72
CA HIS A 762 -2.74 11.02 -2.99
C HIS A 762 -3.82 11.59 -3.93
N ILE A 763 -4.12 12.89 -3.86
CA ILE A 763 -5.17 13.51 -4.68
C ILE A 763 -4.82 13.59 -6.18
N MET A 764 -3.53 13.49 -6.50
CA MET A 764 -3.01 13.49 -7.87
C MET A 764 -2.43 12.14 -8.31
N GLY A 765 -2.25 11.20 -7.39
CA GLY A 765 -1.87 9.81 -7.68
C GLY A 765 -3.08 8.88 -7.90
N GLU A 766 -2.87 7.58 -7.73
CA GLU A 766 -3.89 6.55 -7.93
C GLU A 766 -5.09 6.65 -6.96
N TYR A 767 -4.93 7.34 -5.83
CA TYR A 767 -5.94 7.47 -4.79
C TYR A 767 -6.97 8.58 -5.04
N HIS A 768 -6.97 9.25 -6.20
CA HIS A 768 -7.99 10.25 -6.51
C HIS A 768 -9.40 9.63 -6.58
N ALA A 769 -10.37 10.22 -5.87
CA ALA A 769 -11.68 9.63 -5.60
C ALA A 769 -11.58 8.19 -5.04
N GLY A 770 -10.57 7.95 -4.22
CA GLY A 770 -10.15 6.64 -3.76
C GLY A 770 -9.53 6.64 -2.37
N TYR A 771 -9.34 7.80 -1.72
CA TYR A 771 -8.67 7.86 -0.42
C TYR A 771 -9.42 7.14 0.72
N TYR A 772 -10.74 6.94 0.55
CA TYR A 772 -11.55 6.13 1.47
C TYR A 772 -11.06 4.66 1.58
N SER A 773 -10.30 4.17 0.59
CA SER A 773 -9.71 2.82 0.54
C SER A 773 -8.91 2.46 1.78
N TYR A 774 -8.19 3.41 2.38
CA TYR A 774 -7.43 3.16 3.61
C TYR A 774 -8.30 2.69 4.77
N LEU A 775 -9.51 3.25 4.91
CA LEU A 775 -10.46 2.84 5.95
C LEU A 775 -11.21 1.57 5.58
N PHE A 776 -11.58 1.41 4.31
CA PHE A 776 -12.24 0.19 3.83
C PHE A 776 -11.34 -1.04 3.97
N SER A 777 -10.07 -0.91 3.57
CA SER A 777 -9.06 -1.93 3.75
C SER A 777 -8.86 -2.27 5.22
N LYS A 778 -8.93 -1.27 6.12
CA LYS A 778 -8.78 -1.50 7.56
C LYS A 778 -9.94 -2.31 8.13
N VAL A 779 -11.15 -2.12 7.60
CA VAL A 779 -12.31 -2.94 7.95
C VAL A 779 -12.08 -4.40 7.56
N TYR A 780 -11.62 -4.67 6.34
CA TYR A 780 -11.33 -6.02 5.87
C TYR A 780 -10.19 -6.66 6.66
N ALA A 781 -9.13 -5.90 6.91
CA ALA A 781 -7.98 -6.29 7.72
C ALA A 781 -8.40 -6.71 9.14
N ALA A 782 -9.23 -5.90 9.81
CA ALA A 782 -9.74 -6.20 11.14
C ALA A 782 -10.58 -7.49 11.16
N ASP A 783 -11.43 -7.71 10.15
CA ASP A 783 -12.26 -8.91 10.07
C ASP A 783 -11.42 -10.17 9.81
N MET A 784 -10.44 -10.12 8.89
CA MET A 784 -9.49 -11.20 8.64
C MET A 784 -8.67 -11.54 9.90
N TYR A 785 -8.12 -10.53 10.57
CA TYR A 785 -7.31 -10.74 11.77
C TYR A 785 -8.15 -11.30 12.92
N SER A 786 -9.29 -10.67 13.23
CA SER A 786 -10.14 -11.07 14.35
C SER A 786 -10.72 -12.47 14.19
N THR A 787 -11.07 -12.85 12.96
CA THR A 787 -11.69 -14.16 12.66
C THR A 787 -10.67 -15.28 12.71
N ASN A 788 -9.46 -15.09 12.13
CA ASN A 788 -8.53 -16.19 11.88
C ASN A 788 -7.30 -16.19 12.80
N PHE A 789 -6.82 -15.02 13.24
CA PHE A 789 -5.53 -14.90 13.94
C PHE A 789 -5.64 -14.45 15.39
N LYS A 790 -6.67 -13.69 15.79
CA LYS A 790 -6.73 -13.11 17.15
C LYS A 790 -6.64 -14.12 18.28
N ARG A 791 -7.14 -15.34 18.08
CA ARG A 791 -7.07 -16.42 19.08
C ARG A 791 -5.66 -17.01 19.20
N ASP A 792 -4.95 -17.10 18.08
CA ASP A 792 -3.60 -17.65 17.99
C ASP A 792 -2.83 -16.94 16.86
N PRO A 793 -2.17 -15.81 17.16
CA PRO A 793 -1.50 -15.00 16.15
C PRO A 793 -0.36 -15.71 15.43
N MET A 794 0.15 -16.82 15.99
CA MET A 794 1.24 -17.61 15.40
C MET A 794 0.74 -18.94 14.81
N ASN A 795 -0.55 -19.07 14.54
CA ASN A 795 -1.11 -20.25 13.88
C ASN A 795 -0.56 -20.40 12.44
N THR A 796 0.38 -21.32 12.26
CA THR A 796 1.05 -21.55 10.99
C THR A 796 0.12 -22.11 9.93
N GLN A 797 -0.86 -22.96 10.30
CA GLN A 797 -1.84 -23.52 9.37
C GLN A 797 -2.70 -22.40 8.74
N GLU A 798 -3.20 -21.48 9.57
CA GLU A 798 -3.95 -20.32 9.11
C GLU A 798 -3.05 -19.34 8.33
N GLY A 799 -1.78 -19.17 8.73
CA GLY A 799 -0.80 -18.41 7.95
C GLY A 799 -0.59 -18.96 6.53
N ARG A 800 -0.42 -20.28 6.37
CA ARG A 800 -0.32 -20.94 5.05
C ARG A 800 -1.63 -20.86 4.26
N ARG A 801 -2.78 -20.86 4.94
CA ARG A 801 -4.09 -20.67 4.31
C ARG A 801 -4.24 -19.23 3.78
N TYR A 802 -3.92 -18.24 4.60
CA TYR A 802 -3.92 -16.82 4.22
C TYR A 802 -2.99 -16.56 3.03
N ARG A 803 -1.75 -17.06 3.08
CA ARG A 803 -0.81 -16.99 1.96
C ARG A 803 -1.43 -17.51 0.65
N ARG A 804 -2.01 -18.72 0.66
CA ARG A 804 -2.57 -19.35 -0.54
C ARG A 804 -3.86 -18.71 -1.05
N MET A 805 -4.74 -18.32 -0.13
CA MET A 805 -6.09 -17.86 -0.49
C MET A 805 -6.13 -16.37 -0.76
N VAL A 806 -5.27 -15.57 -0.13
CA VAL A 806 -5.28 -14.10 -0.23
C VAL A 806 -4.09 -13.61 -1.04
N LEU A 807 -2.86 -13.90 -0.60
CA LEU A 807 -1.66 -13.31 -1.19
C LEU A 807 -1.29 -13.91 -2.55
N GLU A 808 -1.33 -15.25 -2.69
CA GLU A 808 -0.97 -15.94 -3.93
C GLU A 808 -1.88 -15.56 -5.11
N LYS A 809 -3.08 -15.05 -4.83
CA LYS A 809 -4.02 -14.63 -5.87
C LYS A 809 -3.63 -13.31 -6.54
N GLY A 810 -2.90 -12.42 -5.87
CA GLY A 810 -2.76 -11.03 -6.32
C GLY A 810 -4.12 -10.48 -6.74
N GLY A 811 -4.16 -9.83 -7.91
CA GLY A 811 -5.40 -9.36 -8.54
C GLY A 811 -6.02 -10.30 -9.58
N SER A 812 -5.73 -11.61 -9.55
CA SER A 812 -6.15 -12.55 -10.62
C SER A 812 -7.65 -12.85 -10.67
N GLN A 813 -8.40 -12.41 -9.66
CA GLN A 813 -9.86 -12.55 -9.55
C GLN A 813 -10.45 -11.35 -8.78
N PRO A 814 -11.78 -11.15 -8.76
CA PRO A 814 -12.40 -10.13 -7.92
C PRO A 814 -12.04 -10.31 -6.43
N GLU A 815 -11.55 -9.25 -5.78
CA GLU A 815 -11.00 -9.33 -4.43
C GLU A 815 -12.07 -9.59 -3.37
N MET A 816 -13.34 -9.22 -3.64
CA MET A 816 -14.46 -9.63 -2.80
C MET A 816 -14.69 -11.15 -2.85
N GLU A 817 -14.44 -11.80 -3.98
CA GLU A 817 -14.48 -13.27 -4.09
C GLU A 817 -13.37 -13.88 -3.21
N THR A 818 -12.15 -13.33 -3.30
CA THR A 818 -11.01 -13.70 -2.44
C THR A 818 -11.35 -13.60 -0.95
N LEU A 819 -11.96 -12.49 -0.51
CA LEU A 819 -12.38 -12.30 0.88
C LEU A 819 -13.47 -13.29 1.30
N VAL A 820 -14.49 -13.49 0.47
CA VAL A 820 -15.59 -14.41 0.78
C VAL A 820 -15.11 -15.85 0.87
N GLU A 821 -14.22 -16.27 -0.03
CA GLU A 821 -13.57 -17.59 0.02
C GLU A 821 -12.74 -17.74 1.29
N TYR A 822 -11.92 -16.74 1.63
CA TYR A 822 -11.05 -16.80 2.80
C TYR A 822 -11.82 -16.75 4.13
N LEU A 823 -12.83 -15.90 4.26
CA LEU A 823 -13.64 -15.76 5.48
C LEU A 823 -14.76 -16.80 5.57
N GLY A 824 -15.16 -17.42 4.45
CA GLY A 824 -16.34 -18.28 4.34
C GLY A 824 -17.67 -17.52 4.40
N ARG A 825 -17.63 -16.19 4.30
CA ARG A 825 -18.75 -15.25 4.39
C ARG A 825 -18.36 -13.87 3.86
N GLN A 826 -19.33 -13.01 3.62
CA GLN A 826 -19.06 -11.58 3.38
C GLN A 826 -18.35 -10.93 4.58
N PRO A 827 -17.46 -9.94 4.34
CA PRO A 827 -16.77 -9.22 5.40
C PRO A 827 -17.73 -8.38 6.24
N LYS A 828 -17.33 -8.13 7.49
CA LYS A 828 -18.15 -7.52 8.54
C LYS A 828 -17.43 -6.35 9.20
N MET A 829 -18.17 -5.33 9.62
CA MET A 829 -17.61 -4.12 10.23
C MET A 829 -17.39 -4.26 11.74
N GLU A 830 -18.01 -5.26 12.37
CA GLU A 830 -18.02 -5.47 13.82
C GLU A 830 -16.61 -5.61 14.41
N ALA A 831 -15.71 -6.28 13.69
CA ALA A 831 -14.31 -6.41 14.10
C ALA A 831 -13.62 -5.05 14.20
N PHE A 832 -13.79 -4.19 13.18
CA PHE A 832 -13.25 -2.85 13.17
C PHE A 832 -13.87 -2.00 14.28
N TYR A 833 -15.18 -2.05 14.50
CA TYR A 833 -15.83 -1.30 15.59
C TYR A 833 -15.36 -1.71 16.98
N ASN A 834 -15.06 -2.99 17.18
CA ASN A 834 -14.42 -3.44 18.42
C ASN A 834 -12.98 -2.93 18.54
N GLU A 835 -12.23 -2.90 17.43
CA GLU A 835 -10.87 -2.37 17.39
C GLU A 835 -10.80 -0.90 17.80
N ILE A 836 -11.83 -0.10 17.52
CA ILE A 836 -11.86 1.33 17.88
C ILE A 836 -12.75 1.63 19.11
N GLU A 837 -13.02 0.61 19.93
CA GLU A 837 -13.78 0.71 21.20
C GLU A 837 -15.21 1.32 21.11
N LEU A 838 -15.84 1.31 19.93
CA LEU A 838 -17.20 1.83 19.78
C LEU A 838 -18.27 0.94 20.44
N ILE A 839 -17.97 -0.34 20.70
CA ILE A 839 -18.93 -1.32 21.25
C ILE A 839 -18.68 -1.59 22.76
N SER A 840 -17.44 -1.43 23.24
CA SER A 840 -17.05 -1.65 24.64
C SER A 840 -17.53 -0.55 25.61
N SER A 841 -17.91 0.61 25.10
CA SER A 841 -18.43 1.77 25.86
C SER A 841 -19.86 1.62 26.41
N GLY A 842 -20.42 0.41 26.42
CA GLY A 842 -21.70 0.09 27.07
C GLY A 842 -22.94 0.09 26.17
N ILE A 843 -22.79 0.31 24.87
CA ILE A 843 -23.85 0.09 23.88
C ILE A 843 -23.96 -1.42 23.61
N ARG A 844 -24.65 -2.14 24.51
CA ARG A 844 -24.90 -3.58 24.34
C ARG A 844 -25.85 -3.81 23.16
N PHE A 845 -25.35 -4.46 22.10
CA PHE A 845 -26.16 -5.18 21.13
C PHE A 845 -26.86 -6.35 21.81
N ALA A 846 -28.02 -6.11 22.41
CA ALA A 846 -28.85 -7.19 22.93
C ALA A 846 -29.56 -7.88 21.76
N HIS A 847 -29.13 -9.10 21.42
CA HIS A 847 -29.95 -10.07 20.72
C HIS A 847 -31.27 -10.24 21.50
N ILE A 848 -32.40 -9.82 20.92
CA ILE A 848 -33.72 -10.07 21.52
C ILE A 848 -34.38 -11.21 20.76
N GLN A 849 -34.38 -12.39 21.39
CA GLN A 849 -35.43 -13.38 21.20
C GLN A 849 -36.76 -12.77 21.62
N CYS A 850 -37.73 -12.90 20.73
CA CYS A 850 -39.09 -12.40 20.87
C CYS A 850 -39.84 -13.18 21.97
N THR A 851 -40.20 -12.53 23.08
CA THR A 851 -41.36 -12.92 23.89
C THR A 851 -41.99 -11.69 24.55
N CYS A 852 -43.22 -11.38 24.15
CA CYS A 852 -44.08 -10.37 24.74
C CYS A 852 -44.62 -10.82 26.11
N THR A 853 -44.72 -9.92 27.11
CA THR A 853 -45.89 -9.77 28.02
C THR A 853 -45.72 -8.63 29.06
N SER A 854 -46.56 -7.61 28.90
CA SER A 854 -47.30 -6.74 29.85
C SER A 854 -46.80 -6.33 31.27
N THR A 855 -46.72 -4.99 31.42
CA THR A 855 -47.18 -4.06 32.52
C THR A 855 -46.35 -3.75 33.80
N PRO A 856 -46.48 -2.51 34.38
CA PRO A 856 -45.35 -1.76 34.96
C PRO A 856 -45.49 -1.29 36.44
N SER A 857 -44.37 -1.00 37.12
CA SER A 857 -44.34 -0.08 38.27
C SER A 857 -42.99 0.62 38.52
N ILE A 858 -42.98 1.94 38.30
CA ILE A 858 -42.41 3.07 39.07
C ILE A 858 -41.01 2.94 39.72
N LEU A 859 -40.02 3.65 39.14
CA LEU A 859 -39.12 4.65 39.75
C LEU A 859 -38.28 5.37 38.66
N GLN A 860 -38.17 6.70 38.74
CA GLN A 860 -37.60 7.65 37.75
C GLN A 860 -36.04 7.80 37.80
N PRO A 861 -35.37 8.73 37.09
CA PRO A 861 -35.26 8.95 35.64
C PRO A 861 -33.78 9.05 35.18
N LYS A 862 -33.35 8.23 34.21
CA LYS A 862 -32.13 8.48 33.39
C LYS A 862 -32.13 7.78 32.02
N ARG A 863 -33.25 7.22 31.58
CA ARG A 863 -33.34 6.29 30.43
C ARG A 863 -34.30 6.70 29.31
N MET A 864 -34.88 7.90 29.36
CA MET A 864 -35.81 8.34 28.30
C MET A 864 -35.10 8.85 27.05
N LEU A 865 -33.91 9.44 27.18
CA LEU A 865 -33.12 9.93 26.03
C LEU A 865 -32.58 8.80 25.15
N ASP A 866 -32.23 7.63 25.69
CA ASP A 866 -31.72 6.50 24.88
C ASP A 866 -32.78 5.80 24.01
N ARG A 867 -34.09 5.96 24.31
CA ARG A 867 -35.16 5.23 23.61
C ARG A 867 -35.59 5.86 22.29
N GLU A 868 -35.64 7.19 22.20
CA GLU A 868 -36.01 7.88 20.95
C GLU A 868 -34.90 7.76 19.89
N TYR A 869 -33.63 7.88 20.30
CA TYR A 869 -32.48 7.67 19.40
C TYR A 869 -32.36 6.21 18.95
N GLY A 870 -32.68 5.24 19.82
CA GLY A 870 -32.72 3.82 19.47
C GLY A 870 -33.85 3.43 18.49
N GLN A 871 -34.96 4.17 18.48
CA GLN A 871 -36.06 3.91 17.54
C GLN A 871 -35.73 4.42 16.12
N GLN A 872 -35.20 5.64 15.99
CA GLN A 872 -34.70 6.15 14.71
C GLN A 872 -33.57 5.27 14.13
N TYR A 873 -32.73 4.69 14.99
CA TYR A 873 -31.69 3.74 14.58
C TYR A 873 -32.25 2.42 14.04
N ARG A 874 -33.35 1.92 14.62
CA ARG A 874 -34.02 0.70 14.17
C ARG A 874 -34.66 0.88 12.80
N ASP A 875 -35.35 2.00 12.59
CA ASP A 875 -36.07 2.28 11.34
C ASP A 875 -35.10 2.42 10.14
N ILE A 876 -33.89 2.96 10.38
CA ILE A 876 -32.82 3.09 9.36
C ILE A 876 -32.16 1.74 9.03
N LEU A 877 -32.02 0.86 10.01
CA LEU A 877 -31.43 -0.48 9.84
C LEU A 877 -32.41 -1.43 9.13
N GLU A 878 -33.70 -1.37 9.43
CA GLU A 878 -34.74 -2.13 8.70
C GLU A 878 -34.84 -1.67 7.23
N MET A 879 -34.77 -0.37 6.94
CA MET A 879 -34.74 0.11 5.55
C MET A 879 -33.51 -0.36 4.76
N THR A 880 -32.35 -0.51 5.43
CA THR A 880 -31.12 -0.93 4.76
C THR A 880 -31.09 -2.44 4.47
N MET A 881 -31.71 -3.25 5.34
CA MET A 881 -31.88 -4.69 5.12
C MET A 881 -32.95 -5.00 4.07
N ILE A 882 -34.02 -4.21 4.01
CA ILE A 882 -35.07 -4.36 2.99
C ILE A 882 -34.55 -3.99 1.60
N GLN A 883 -33.71 -2.94 1.47
CA GLN A 883 -33.13 -2.56 0.18
C GLN A 883 -32.11 -3.59 -0.35
N ALA A 884 -31.34 -4.23 0.52
CA ALA A 884 -30.42 -5.31 0.14
C ALA A 884 -31.15 -6.55 -0.41
N ASN A 885 -32.40 -6.78 0.01
CA ASN A 885 -33.27 -7.83 -0.53
C ASN A 885 -34.02 -7.41 -1.82
N ILE A 886 -34.16 -6.11 -2.10
CA ILE A 886 -34.73 -5.61 -3.35
C ILE A 886 -33.70 -5.71 -4.47
N ASP A 887 -32.43 -5.41 -4.20
CA ASP A 887 -31.36 -5.45 -5.20
C ASP A 887 -30.98 -6.90 -5.63
N THR A 888 -31.49 -7.92 -4.93
CA THR A 888 -31.35 -9.35 -5.27
C THR A 888 -32.54 -9.91 -6.05
N LEU A 889 -33.64 -9.15 -6.22
CA LEU A 889 -34.78 -9.53 -7.05
C LEU A 889 -34.67 -8.80 -8.39
N GLY A 890 -34.34 -9.56 -9.44
CA GLY A 890 -34.21 -9.06 -10.80
C GLY A 890 -35.45 -8.27 -11.26
N HIS A 891 -35.20 -7.28 -12.12
CA HIS A 891 -36.20 -6.41 -12.74
C HIS A 891 -37.46 -7.16 -13.19
N ASP A 892 -38.60 -6.88 -12.55
CA ASP A 892 -39.89 -6.68 -13.21
C ASP A 892 -40.94 -6.04 -12.27
N SER A 893 -41.67 -5.06 -12.82
CA SER A 893 -42.93 -4.36 -12.43
C SER A 893 -43.34 -4.05 -10.98
N ASP A 894 -42.79 -4.65 -9.93
CA ASP A 894 -43.36 -4.55 -8.56
C ASP A 894 -42.77 -3.40 -7.72
N VAL A 895 -41.77 -2.68 -8.25
CA VAL A 895 -41.12 -1.55 -7.56
C VAL A 895 -42.01 -0.30 -7.53
N GLU A 896 -42.85 -0.07 -8.55
CA GLU A 896 -43.76 1.09 -8.56
C GLU A 896 -44.90 0.97 -7.55
N GLN A 897 -45.34 -0.26 -7.23
CA GLN A 897 -46.42 -0.47 -6.27
C GLN A 897 -45.95 -0.25 -4.82
N LEU A 898 -44.70 -0.61 -4.51
CA LEU A 898 -44.08 -0.41 -3.18
C LEU A 898 -43.74 1.06 -2.88
N LEU A 899 -43.42 1.85 -3.90
CA LEU A 899 -43.14 3.29 -3.75
C LEU A 899 -44.39 4.14 -3.44
N SER A 900 -45.60 3.59 -3.61
CA SER A 900 -46.86 4.31 -3.40
C SER A 900 -47.39 4.31 -1.95
N ILE A 901 -46.76 3.57 -1.02
CA ILE A 901 -47.33 3.26 0.31
C ILE A 901 -46.53 3.86 1.49
N MET A 902 -45.50 4.68 1.27
CA MET A 902 -44.74 5.30 2.36
C MET A 902 -44.97 6.83 2.45
N PRO A 903 -45.40 7.38 3.60
CA PRO A 903 -45.45 8.83 3.82
C PRO A 903 -44.04 9.41 3.98
N LEU A 904 -43.84 10.62 3.44
CA LEU A 904 -42.61 11.43 3.32
C LEU A 904 -41.58 11.32 4.47
#